data_AF-A0A6G0UQX8-F1
#
_entry.id   AF-A0A6G0UQX8-F1
#
_cell.length_a   1.000
_cell.length_b   1.000
_cell.length_c   1.000
_cell.angle_alpha   90.00
_cell.angle_beta   90.00
_cell.angle_gamma   90.00
#
_symmetry.space_group_name_H-M   'P 1'
#
loop_
_entity.id
_entity.type
_entity.pdbx_description
1 polymer ?
#
loop_
_entity_poly.entity_id
_entity_poly.type
_entity_poly.pdbx_seq_one_letter_code
_entity_poly.pdbx_strand_id
1 'polypeptide(L)'
;MAEVENVAPVEQQIAEPEAKRQKVETLPGSVHEFKVPFVKLSEAARPPFRGSEFAAGADLHAAEACTIPVHGKRLVSTGLKVALPSGTYGRVAPRSGLAFKNQVDVGAGVVDEDYRGEVKVLLFNFGSADFEVKEGDRIAQLVCQEISSSLTNEFPQLAKETVEVRLADDLATLPTKQGAGVVIHSSQDGSVAPGQMVTLSTGVHVALPAGYYGRVAILNKLAIESSLKIFAGVIDEDYRGEIKILLFNHGDSEFKITRGDAIGQLICEKIGSCTYELAEELTETERGEGGFGSTGTSAVEAKEDDGKAPEQAITWTKLTEDAQDPVYGSRFAAGADLFAAKEYTVAPGKTALVSTGLKINVKPGHYARVAPRSGLAVKNFIDIGAGVYNDGEELLVLMFNHGTEAFTVNKGDRVAQLVAERIADINVERVEELSETKRADIGMGHTPALDATHGTFLPTGPDDSFQSGRFYYRMYNVLQAVMEMSSFWFIVPKIVGYDSPRKLTSVKFDTSEVMIEAEMQLRDGFDRIGRIVPHGNDFRSIGSHCGKIPSLEGEFKDFVEDENSKGTIYLAFGSILDFDNCPEFVFNALFSALNEFRDYKVVMSMKPLKNRTLPFMNDHIKITPWVPQYALLSHRKTKLFMSHGGLKSFKEALCSKTPVLFLPVFAEQGLNARNAIRLGIGSALNKYTITKDQIVREFNRASFI
;
A
#
# COMPACT_ATOMS: atom_id res chain seq x y z
N MET A 1 27.60 -33.90 72.80
CA MET A 1 26.56 -34.91 73.11
C MET A 1 25.25 -34.18 73.31
N ALA A 2 24.30 -34.42 72.40
CA ALA A 2 22.85 -34.45 72.60
C ALA A 2 22.17 -34.14 71.24
N GLU A 3 21.59 -35.18 70.63
CA GLU A 3 20.55 -35.08 69.61
C GLU A 3 19.26 -34.53 70.24
N VAL A 4 18.49 -33.72 69.49
CA VAL A 4 17.02 -33.77 69.49
C VAL A 4 16.49 -33.36 68.09
N GLU A 5 15.92 -34.36 67.42
CA GLU A 5 14.74 -34.46 66.55
C GLU A 5 14.29 -33.40 65.51
N ASN A 6 13.94 -33.97 64.35
CA ASN A 6 13.14 -33.49 63.22
C ASN A 6 11.87 -32.74 63.60
N VAL A 7 11.65 -31.58 62.97
CA VAL A 7 10.33 -31.09 62.55
C VAL A 7 10.47 -30.37 61.20
N ALA A 8 9.76 -30.85 60.18
CA ALA A 8 9.67 -30.20 58.86
C ALA A 8 8.78 -28.94 58.94
N PRO A 9 9.13 -27.80 58.27
CA PRO A 9 8.24 -26.66 58.20
C PRO A 9 7.25 -26.76 57.05
N VAL A 10 6.01 -26.43 57.40
CA VAL A 10 4.79 -26.36 56.61
C VAL A 10 4.89 -25.32 55.48
N GLU A 11 4.54 -25.72 54.26
CA GLU A 11 4.24 -24.79 53.15
C GLU A 11 2.94 -24.03 53.45
N GLN A 12 3.05 -22.73 53.73
CA GLN A 12 1.92 -21.81 53.61
C GLN A 12 2.00 -21.14 52.24
N GLN A 13 1.11 -21.58 51.33
CA GLN A 13 0.80 -20.87 50.09
C GLN A 13 0.18 -19.52 50.42
N ILE A 14 0.92 -18.44 50.20
CA ILE A 14 0.38 -17.09 50.08
C ILE A 14 0.14 -16.89 48.58
N ALA A 15 -1.13 -16.93 48.19
CA ALA A 15 -1.57 -16.67 46.83
C ALA A 15 -1.25 -15.22 46.45
N GLU A 16 -0.42 -15.04 45.42
CA GLU A 16 -0.30 -13.76 44.72
C GLU A 16 -1.63 -13.45 44.01
N PRO A 17 -2.11 -12.19 44.04
CA PRO A 17 -3.37 -11.85 43.42
C PRO A 17 -3.21 -11.95 41.90
N GLU A 18 -4.03 -12.79 41.27
CA GLU A 18 -4.24 -12.79 39.82
C GLU A 18 -4.59 -11.37 39.38
N ALA A 19 -3.64 -10.67 38.80
CA ALA A 19 -3.92 -9.50 37.99
C ALA A 19 -4.76 -10.00 36.82
N LYS A 20 -6.08 -9.88 36.97
CA LYS A 20 -7.05 -10.06 35.89
C LYS A 20 -6.50 -9.28 34.70
N ARG A 21 -5.97 -10.01 33.71
CA ARG A 21 -5.86 -9.50 32.35
C ARG A 21 -7.26 -9.08 31.99
N GLN A 22 -7.56 -7.79 32.10
CA GLN A 22 -8.66 -7.23 31.36
C GLN A 22 -8.39 -7.67 29.92
N LYS A 23 -9.30 -8.50 29.39
CA LYS A 23 -9.47 -8.63 27.96
C LYS A 23 -9.46 -7.19 27.46
N VAL A 24 -8.45 -6.82 26.69
CA VAL A 24 -8.58 -5.70 25.77
C VAL A 24 -9.75 -6.14 24.90
N GLU A 25 -10.94 -5.61 25.19
CA GLU A 25 -12.05 -5.70 24.26
C GLU A 25 -11.53 -5.10 22.97
N THR A 26 -11.37 -5.97 21.99
CA THR A 26 -11.19 -5.59 20.60
C THR A 26 -12.25 -4.55 20.29
N LEU A 27 -11.82 -3.39 19.78
CA LEU A 27 -12.70 -2.36 19.24
C LEU A 27 -13.79 -3.04 18.37
N PRO A 28 -15.07 -2.66 18.50
CA PRO A 28 -16.14 -3.28 17.73
C PRO A 28 -15.96 -2.93 16.26
N GLY A 29 -15.52 -3.93 15.48
CA GLY A 29 -15.16 -3.80 14.07
C GLY A 29 -14.32 -5.00 13.64
N SER A 30 -14.74 -6.22 13.98
CA SER A 30 -14.04 -7.43 13.55
C SER A 30 -14.19 -7.57 12.04
N VAL A 31 -13.14 -7.20 11.31
CA VAL A 31 -12.98 -7.60 9.91
C VAL A 31 -12.97 -9.13 9.90
N HIS A 32 -13.92 -9.76 9.22
CA HIS A 32 -13.91 -11.21 9.07
C HIS A 32 -12.62 -11.59 8.32
N GLU A 33 -11.67 -12.20 9.03
CA GLU A 33 -10.45 -12.72 8.43
C GLU A 33 -10.77 -14.09 7.82
N PHE A 34 -10.83 -14.15 6.51
CA PHE A 34 -11.10 -15.35 5.75
C PHE A 34 -9.79 -16.03 5.36
N LYS A 35 -9.79 -17.37 5.41
CA LYS A 35 -8.74 -18.20 4.84
C LYS A 35 -9.15 -18.62 3.43
N VAL A 36 -8.25 -18.43 2.47
CA VAL A 36 -8.45 -18.76 1.06
C VAL A 36 -7.47 -19.87 0.69
N PRO A 37 -7.92 -21.13 0.67
CA PRO A 37 -7.10 -22.23 0.18
C PRO A 37 -6.77 -22.04 -1.30
N PHE A 38 -5.52 -22.30 -1.69
CA PHE A 38 -5.11 -22.31 -3.08
C PHE A 38 -4.20 -23.50 -3.40
N VAL A 39 -4.26 -23.96 -4.65
CA VAL A 39 -3.43 -25.04 -5.18
C VAL A 39 -2.61 -24.50 -6.34
N LYS A 40 -1.33 -24.89 -6.38
CA LYS A 40 -0.44 -24.62 -7.52
C LYS A 40 -0.49 -25.78 -8.51
N LEU A 41 -0.78 -25.47 -9.77
CA LEU A 41 -0.83 -26.42 -10.87
C LEU A 41 0.52 -26.61 -11.57
N SER A 42 1.49 -25.74 -11.29
CA SER A 42 2.83 -25.80 -11.85
C SER A 42 3.85 -25.18 -10.90
N GLU A 43 5.14 -25.47 -11.11
CA GLU A 43 6.23 -24.85 -10.36
C GLU A 43 6.35 -23.34 -10.63
N ALA A 44 5.95 -22.89 -11.82
CA ALA A 44 5.91 -21.49 -12.22
C ALA A 44 4.83 -20.69 -11.46
N ALA A 45 3.81 -21.35 -10.91
CA ALA A 45 2.73 -20.71 -10.18
C ALA A 45 3.25 -20.05 -8.89
N ARG A 46 2.94 -18.76 -8.73
CA ARG A 46 3.29 -17.98 -7.54
C ARG A 46 2.07 -17.83 -6.62
N PRO A 47 2.23 -17.90 -5.29
CA PRO A 47 1.12 -17.68 -4.38
C PRO A 47 0.52 -16.28 -4.58
N PRO A 48 -0.79 -16.10 -4.39
CA PRO A 48 -1.38 -14.76 -4.31
C PRO A 48 -0.65 -13.92 -3.26
N PHE A 49 -0.27 -12.70 -3.62
CA PHE A 49 0.58 -11.85 -2.76
C PHE A 49 -0.10 -10.52 -2.44
N ARG A 50 -0.38 -10.27 -1.17
CA ARG A 50 -0.81 -8.94 -0.70
C ARG A 50 0.42 -8.12 -0.36
N GLY A 51 0.61 -6.99 -1.02
CA GLY A 51 1.80 -6.16 -0.79
C GLY A 51 1.70 -5.23 0.43
N SER A 52 0.52 -5.09 1.05
CA SER A 52 0.34 -4.53 2.39
C SER A 52 -0.82 -5.24 3.10
N GLU A 53 -0.90 -5.09 4.43
CA GLU A 53 -1.98 -5.62 5.27
C GLU A 53 -3.36 -5.08 4.88
N PHE A 54 -3.39 -3.87 4.33
CA PHE A 54 -4.59 -3.14 3.90
C PHE A 54 -4.81 -3.17 2.39
N ALA A 55 -3.99 -3.90 1.64
CA ALA A 55 -4.16 -4.06 0.19
C ALA A 55 -5.45 -4.83 -0.08
N ALA A 56 -6.33 -4.25 -0.91
CA ALA A 56 -7.59 -4.86 -1.28
C ALA A 56 -7.37 -6.11 -2.15
N GLY A 57 -6.48 -6.01 -3.14
CA GLY A 57 -6.16 -7.12 -4.02
C GLY A 57 -4.92 -7.91 -3.62
N ALA A 58 -4.95 -9.22 -3.84
CA ALA A 58 -3.75 -10.04 -3.89
C ALA A 58 -3.22 -10.12 -5.34
N ASP A 59 -1.96 -9.76 -5.55
CA ASP A 59 -1.31 -9.79 -6.87
C ASP A 59 -1.35 -11.22 -7.46
N LEU A 60 -1.89 -11.32 -8.68
CA LEU A 60 -1.87 -12.53 -9.52
C LEU A 60 -0.69 -12.44 -10.49
N HIS A 61 0.06 -13.52 -10.61
CA HIS A 61 1.26 -13.60 -11.42
C HIS A 61 1.05 -14.50 -12.64
N ALA A 62 1.72 -14.19 -13.74
CA ALA A 62 1.77 -15.08 -14.90
C ALA A 62 2.58 -16.34 -14.58
N ALA A 63 2.05 -17.51 -14.92
CA ALA A 63 2.77 -18.79 -14.85
C ALA A 63 3.39 -19.19 -16.20
N GLU A 64 3.23 -18.35 -17.23
CA GLU A 64 3.78 -18.55 -18.56
C GLU A 64 4.25 -17.22 -19.15
N ALA A 65 5.23 -17.28 -20.05
CA ALA A 65 5.62 -16.13 -20.87
C ALA A 65 4.71 -16.04 -22.09
N CYS A 66 4.27 -14.83 -22.42
CA CYS A 66 3.42 -14.59 -23.58
C CYS A 66 3.44 -13.14 -24.08
N THR A 67 3.24 -12.97 -25.38
CA THR A 67 2.93 -11.68 -25.98
C THR A 67 1.41 -11.47 -26.04
N ILE A 68 0.94 -10.29 -25.60
CA ILE A 68 -0.40 -9.78 -25.91
C ILE A 68 -0.27 -8.82 -27.09
N PRO A 69 -0.78 -9.18 -28.27
CA PRO A 69 -0.66 -8.34 -29.46
C PRO A 69 -1.23 -6.94 -29.23
N VAL A 70 -0.64 -5.94 -29.88
CA VAL A 70 -1.18 -4.58 -29.95
C VAL A 70 -2.64 -4.62 -30.45
N HIS A 71 -3.53 -3.88 -29.78
CA HIS A 71 -4.98 -3.93 -30.03
C HIS A 71 -5.57 -5.34 -29.98
N GLY A 72 -4.95 -6.23 -29.20
CA GLY A 72 -5.29 -7.62 -29.07
C GLY A 72 -5.63 -8.00 -27.63
N LYS A 73 -5.88 -9.30 -27.44
CA LYS A 73 -6.17 -9.90 -26.14
C LYS A 73 -5.41 -11.21 -25.97
N ARG A 74 -5.15 -11.59 -24.72
CA ARG A 74 -4.67 -12.93 -24.39
C ARG A 74 -5.17 -13.37 -23.02
N LEU A 75 -5.57 -14.64 -22.95
CA LEU A 75 -5.84 -15.31 -21.68
C LEU A 75 -4.52 -15.87 -21.15
N VAL A 76 -4.07 -15.39 -19.99
CA VAL A 76 -2.78 -15.72 -19.39
C VAL A 76 -2.99 -16.64 -18.18
N SER A 77 -2.30 -17.77 -18.17
CA SER A 77 -2.29 -18.72 -17.05
C SER A 77 -1.68 -18.09 -15.78
N THR A 78 -2.30 -18.33 -14.62
CA THR A 78 -1.64 -18.05 -13.31
C THR A 78 -1.13 -19.33 -12.65
N GLY A 79 -1.55 -20.50 -13.15
CA GLY A 79 -1.24 -21.78 -12.54
C GLY A 79 -1.87 -21.98 -11.15
N LEU A 80 -2.92 -21.22 -10.80
CA LEU A 80 -3.57 -21.28 -9.49
C LEU A 80 -5.01 -21.74 -9.60
N LYS A 81 -5.40 -22.66 -8.71
CA LYS A 81 -6.80 -22.83 -8.30
C LYS A 81 -6.99 -22.15 -6.95
N VAL A 82 -8.16 -21.56 -6.72
CA VAL A 82 -8.50 -20.91 -5.43
C VAL A 82 -9.88 -21.36 -4.98
N ALA A 83 -10.07 -21.51 -3.67
CA ALA A 83 -11.37 -21.70 -3.05
C ALA A 83 -11.75 -20.40 -2.32
N LEU A 84 -12.66 -19.64 -2.91
CA LEU A 84 -13.09 -18.36 -2.35
C LEU A 84 -13.93 -18.58 -1.07
N PRO A 85 -13.84 -17.67 -0.10
CA PRO A 85 -14.64 -17.73 1.11
C PRO A 85 -16.14 -17.64 0.82
N SER A 86 -16.94 -18.28 1.67
CA SER A 86 -18.39 -18.25 1.48
C SER A 86 -18.97 -16.85 1.63
N GLY A 87 -19.91 -16.50 0.74
CA GLY A 87 -20.50 -15.17 0.68
C GLY A 87 -19.60 -14.13 -0.01
N THR A 88 -18.53 -14.58 -0.69
CA THR A 88 -17.66 -13.71 -1.48
C THR A 88 -17.53 -14.20 -2.92
N TYR A 89 -17.15 -13.29 -3.81
CA TYR A 89 -16.66 -13.65 -5.13
C TYR A 89 -15.29 -13.01 -5.38
N GLY A 90 -14.54 -13.60 -6.30
CA GLY A 90 -13.23 -13.12 -6.70
C GLY A 90 -13.36 -12.15 -7.86
N ARG A 91 -13.06 -10.87 -7.61
CA ARG A 91 -12.92 -9.88 -8.68
C ARG A 91 -11.48 -9.85 -9.19
N VAL A 92 -11.26 -10.26 -10.43
CA VAL A 92 -9.96 -10.05 -11.09
C VAL A 92 -9.94 -8.61 -11.59
N ALA A 93 -9.16 -7.77 -10.93
CA ALA A 93 -9.08 -6.35 -11.19
C ALA A 93 -7.74 -5.96 -11.86
N PRO A 94 -7.76 -4.95 -12.73
CA PRO A 94 -6.54 -4.38 -13.30
C PRO A 94 -5.65 -3.73 -12.25
N ARG A 95 -4.36 -3.61 -12.58
CA ARG A 95 -3.35 -2.90 -11.77
C ARG A 95 -3.05 -1.57 -12.46
N SER A 96 -3.14 -0.48 -11.71
CA SER A 96 -2.93 0.89 -12.22
C SER A 96 -1.60 1.09 -12.95
N GLY A 97 -0.51 0.51 -12.45
CA GLY A 97 0.80 0.64 -13.08
C GLY A 97 0.85 0.00 -14.47
N LEU A 98 0.10 -1.09 -14.70
CA LEU A 98 0.03 -1.77 -15.98
C LEU A 98 -0.87 -1.02 -16.96
N ALA A 99 -2.02 -0.53 -16.47
CA ALA A 99 -2.94 0.32 -17.23
C ALA A 99 -2.27 1.63 -17.66
N PHE A 100 -1.62 2.35 -16.73
CA PHE A 100 -1.01 3.65 -17.00
C PHE A 100 0.21 3.55 -17.93
N LYS A 101 1.11 2.59 -17.70
CA LYS A 101 2.37 2.51 -18.46
C LYS A 101 2.21 1.86 -19.83
N ASN A 102 1.31 0.87 -19.93
CA ASN A 102 1.22 0.01 -21.10
C ASN A 102 -0.17 -0.01 -21.75
N GLN A 103 -1.16 0.70 -21.19
CA GLN A 103 -2.57 0.67 -21.64
C GLN A 103 -3.14 -0.75 -21.69
N VAL A 104 -2.70 -1.60 -20.76
CA VAL A 104 -3.19 -2.97 -20.61
C VAL A 104 -4.25 -3.03 -19.52
N ASP A 105 -5.41 -3.57 -19.87
CA ASP A 105 -6.58 -3.69 -18.99
C ASP A 105 -7.02 -5.15 -18.82
N VAL A 106 -7.93 -5.40 -17.88
CA VAL A 106 -8.53 -6.72 -17.63
C VAL A 106 -9.94 -6.77 -18.21
N GLY A 107 -10.17 -7.72 -19.14
CA GLY A 107 -11.42 -7.81 -19.90
C GLY A 107 -12.55 -8.62 -19.26
N ALA A 108 -12.23 -9.47 -18.28
CA ALA A 108 -13.19 -10.24 -17.52
C ALA A 108 -12.63 -10.50 -16.13
N GLY A 109 -13.51 -10.66 -15.13
CA GLY A 109 -13.00 -10.80 -13.77
C GLY A 109 -14.05 -11.11 -12.72
N VAL A 110 -14.98 -12.01 -13.01
CA VAL A 110 -15.85 -12.61 -11.99
C VAL A 110 -15.44 -14.07 -11.84
N VAL A 111 -14.97 -14.41 -10.64
CA VAL A 111 -14.67 -15.77 -10.20
C VAL A 111 -15.67 -16.11 -9.10
N ASP A 112 -16.55 -17.08 -9.37
CA ASP A 112 -17.62 -17.46 -8.46
C ASP A 112 -17.11 -18.33 -7.30
N GLU A 113 -17.83 -18.35 -6.17
CA GLU A 113 -17.46 -19.08 -4.95
C GLU A 113 -17.27 -20.58 -5.22
N ASP A 114 -18.07 -21.15 -6.12
CA ASP A 114 -18.04 -22.57 -6.47
C ASP A 114 -17.07 -22.93 -7.59
N TYR A 115 -16.32 -21.98 -8.14
CA TYR A 115 -15.33 -22.27 -9.18
C TYR A 115 -14.09 -22.93 -8.57
N ARG A 116 -13.64 -24.05 -9.17
CA ARG A 116 -12.43 -24.78 -8.77
C ARG A 116 -11.45 -25.01 -9.92
N GLY A 117 -11.72 -24.44 -11.09
CA GLY A 117 -10.80 -24.42 -12.20
C GLY A 117 -9.63 -23.45 -11.97
N GLU A 118 -8.72 -23.41 -12.94
CA GLU A 118 -7.60 -22.47 -12.90
C GLU A 118 -8.10 -21.03 -13.05
N VAL A 119 -7.62 -20.12 -12.20
CA VAL A 119 -7.81 -18.67 -12.35
C VAL A 119 -6.83 -18.16 -13.40
N LYS A 120 -7.30 -17.86 -14.61
CA LYS A 120 -6.57 -17.15 -15.66
C LYS A 120 -6.95 -15.67 -15.70
N VAL A 121 -6.08 -14.85 -16.28
CA VAL A 121 -6.29 -13.41 -16.44
C VAL A 121 -6.44 -13.08 -17.92
N LEU A 122 -7.57 -12.49 -18.30
CA LEU A 122 -7.77 -11.99 -19.66
C LEU A 122 -7.25 -10.56 -19.76
N LEU A 123 -6.12 -10.37 -20.44
CA LEU A 123 -5.52 -9.07 -20.67
C LEU A 123 -5.90 -8.54 -22.05
N PHE A 124 -6.25 -7.26 -22.10
CA PHE A 124 -6.48 -6.47 -23.31
C PHE A 124 -5.35 -5.47 -23.46
N ASN A 125 -4.74 -5.38 -24.63
CA ASN A 125 -3.69 -4.41 -24.92
C ASN A 125 -4.24 -3.32 -25.83
N PHE A 126 -4.47 -2.13 -25.27
CA PHE A 126 -4.90 -0.95 -26.02
C PHE A 126 -3.74 -0.03 -26.40
N GLY A 127 -2.51 -0.40 -26.06
CA GLY A 127 -1.31 0.38 -26.36
C GLY A 127 -0.95 0.38 -27.84
N SER A 128 0.22 0.95 -28.15
CA SER A 128 0.74 1.09 -29.51
C SER A 128 1.79 0.06 -29.91
N ALA A 129 2.09 -0.90 -29.03
CA ALA A 129 3.03 -1.98 -29.26
C ALA A 129 2.57 -3.27 -28.57
N ASP A 130 3.09 -4.40 -29.04
CA ASP A 130 2.92 -5.69 -28.39
C ASP A 130 3.41 -5.63 -26.94
N PHE A 131 2.65 -6.23 -26.03
CA PHE A 131 2.99 -6.26 -24.60
C PHE A 131 3.53 -7.65 -24.23
N GLU A 132 4.81 -7.68 -23.86
CA GLU A 132 5.50 -8.90 -23.42
C GLU A 132 5.26 -9.15 -21.93
N VAL A 133 4.63 -10.29 -21.62
CA VAL A 133 4.48 -10.83 -20.27
C VAL A 133 5.54 -11.90 -20.07
N LYS A 134 6.34 -11.76 -19.02
CA LYS A 134 7.27 -12.79 -18.57
C LYS A 134 6.63 -13.65 -17.50
N GLU A 135 7.10 -14.89 -17.40
CA GLU A 135 6.77 -15.73 -16.26
C GLU A 135 7.12 -15.02 -14.94
N GLY A 136 6.16 -15.00 -14.02
CA GLY A 136 6.29 -14.34 -12.73
C GLY A 136 6.00 -12.83 -12.74
N ASP A 137 5.60 -12.24 -13.86
CA ASP A 137 5.12 -10.86 -13.89
C ASP A 137 3.76 -10.72 -13.19
N ARG A 138 3.55 -9.60 -12.50
CA ARG A 138 2.28 -9.27 -11.85
C ARG A 138 1.30 -8.69 -12.85
N ILE A 139 0.30 -9.47 -13.23
CA ILE A 139 -0.58 -9.18 -14.36
C ILE A 139 -1.97 -8.66 -13.96
N ALA A 140 -2.47 -9.02 -12.77
CA ALA A 140 -3.74 -8.55 -12.24
C ALA A 140 -3.73 -8.67 -10.70
N GLN A 141 -4.83 -8.33 -10.06
CA GLN A 141 -5.04 -8.57 -8.63
C GLN A 141 -6.41 -9.22 -8.38
N LEU A 142 -6.48 -10.14 -7.44
CA LEU A 142 -7.71 -10.78 -6.99
C LEU A 142 -8.23 -10.08 -5.74
N VAL A 143 -9.41 -9.45 -5.85
CA VAL A 143 -10.11 -8.81 -4.73
C VAL A 143 -11.23 -9.75 -4.28
N CYS A 144 -11.28 -10.11 -3.00
CA CYS A 144 -12.34 -10.96 -2.45
C CYS A 144 -13.48 -10.10 -1.93
N GLN A 145 -14.56 -10.01 -2.70
CA GLN A 145 -15.61 -9.05 -2.47
C GLN A 145 -16.85 -9.70 -1.84
N GLU A 146 -17.37 -9.09 -0.77
CA GLU A 146 -18.61 -9.56 -0.14
C GLU A 146 -19.81 -9.31 -1.06
N ILE A 147 -20.57 -10.38 -1.32
CA ILE A 147 -21.81 -10.34 -2.10
C ILE A 147 -23.01 -10.70 -1.25
N SER A 148 -24.16 -10.24 -1.71
CA SER A 148 -25.44 -10.74 -1.24
C SER A 148 -25.75 -12.05 -1.96
N SER A 149 -25.17 -13.14 -1.48
CA SER A 149 -25.54 -14.47 -2.01
C SER A 149 -26.93 -14.87 -1.51
N SER A 150 -27.57 -15.78 -2.23
CA SER A 150 -28.87 -16.39 -1.91
C SER A 150 -28.91 -17.16 -0.57
N LEU A 151 -27.84 -17.11 0.22
CA LEU A 151 -27.62 -17.86 1.45
C LEU A 151 -27.68 -17.02 2.72
N THR A 152 -27.67 -15.69 2.62
CA THR A 152 -27.66 -14.81 3.80
C THR A 152 -29.08 -14.35 4.12
N ASN A 153 -29.64 -14.88 5.21
CA ASN A 153 -31.04 -14.67 5.62
C ASN A 153 -31.31 -13.32 6.29
N GLU A 154 -30.27 -12.56 6.64
CA GLU A 154 -30.39 -11.19 7.14
C GLU A 154 -29.29 -10.32 6.55
N PHE A 155 -29.68 -9.22 5.91
CA PHE A 155 -28.75 -8.16 5.55
C PHE A 155 -28.69 -7.19 6.73
N PRO A 156 -27.66 -7.24 7.60
CA PRO A 156 -27.55 -6.26 8.67
C PRO A 156 -27.47 -4.89 8.03
N GLN A 157 -28.26 -3.96 8.56
CA GLN A 157 -28.26 -2.57 8.14
C GLN A 157 -26.82 -2.07 8.26
N LEU A 158 -26.19 -1.77 7.12
CA LEU A 158 -24.80 -1.33 7.12
C LEU A 158 -24.71 -0.02 7.89
N ALA A 159 -23.71 0.07 8.77
CA ALA A 159 -23.47 1.29 9.53
C ALA A 159 -23.25 2.47 8.56
N LYS A 160 -23.67 3.66 8.99
CA LYS A 160 -23.22 4.88 8.33
C LYS A 160 -21.73 5.02 8.60
N GLU A 161 -20.95 4.92 7.54
CA GLU A 161 -19.51 5.07 7.59
C GLU A 161 -19.12 6.48 7.13
N THR A 162 -17.98 6.97 7.59
CA THR A 162 -17.43 8.24 7.12
C THR A 162 -16.26 7.98 6.19
N VAL A 163 -16.27 8.65 5.04
CA VAL A 163 -15.08 8.83 4.20
C VAL A 163 -14.56 10.23 4.48
N GLU A 164 -13.39 10.32 5.09
CA GLU A 164 -12.70 11.60 5.29
C GLU A 164 -12.08 12.02 3.96
N VAL A 165 -12.28 13.27 3.58
CA VAL A 165 -11.77 13.85 2.34
C VAL A 165 -10.94 15.08 2.64
N ARG A 166 -9.69 15.06 2.17
CA ARG A 166 -8.83 16.23 2.12
C ARG A 166 -8.71 16.70 0.67
N LEU A 167 -8.92 17.99 0.45
CA LEU A 167 -8.71 18.63 -0.84
C LEU A 167 -7.28 19.15 -0.94
N ALA A 168 -6.65 18.96 -2.09
CA ALA A 168 -5.27 19.40 -2.33
C ALA A 168 -5.15 20.92 -2.40
N ASP A 169 -6.13 21.58 -3.02
CA ASP A 169 -6.17 23.02 -3.27
C ASP A 169 -7.63 23.49 -3.52
N ASP A 170 -7.80 24.74 -3.94
CA ASP A 170 -9.08 25.37 -4.28
C ASP A 170 -9.62 24.98 -5.67
N LEU A 171 -8.85 24.24 -6.46
CA LEU A 171 -9.28 23.69 -7.76
C LEU A 171 -10.01 22.36 -7.59
N ALA A 172 -9.74 21.64 -6.51
CA ALA A 172 -10.39 20.39 -6.16
C ALA A 172 -11.83 20.63 -5.66
N THR A 173 -12.75 19.74 -6.05
CA THR A 173 -14.16 19.80 -5.61
C THR A 173 -14.44 18.69 -4.60
N LEU A 174 -15.09 19.04 -3.48
CA LEU A 174 -15.51 18.05 -2.49
C LEU A 174 -16.47 17.04 -3.14
N PRO A 175 -16.18 15.73 -3.08
CA PRO A 175 -17.08 14.70 -3.60
C PRO A 175 -18.44 14.75 -2.91
N THR A 176 -19.50 14.52 -3.69
CA THR A 176 -20.87 14.50 -3.18
C THR A 176 -21.49 13.13 -3.36
N LYS A 177 -22.24 12.66 -2.37
CA LYS A 177 -22.95 11.38 -2.45
C LYS A 177 -23.96 11.41 -3.59
N GLN A 178 -23.90 10.42 -4.48
CA GLN A 178 -24.93 10.18 -5.48
C GLN A 178 -25.09 8.67 -5.73
N GLY A 179 -26.31 8.16 -5.55
CA GLY A 179 -26.60 6.73 -5.73
C GLY A 179 -25.71 5.86 -4.83
N ALA A 180 -25.00 4.91 -5.42
CA ALA A 180 -24.08 3.99 -4.72
C ALA A 180 -22.74 4.63 -4.30
N GLY A 181 -22.25 5.62 -5.05
CA GLY A 181 -20.93 6.22 -4.83
C GLY A 181 -20.95 7.66 -4.32
N VAL A 182 -19.76 8.28 -4.32
CA VAL A 182 -19.54 9.73 -4.26
C VAL A 182 -18.91 10.19 -5.56
N VAL A 183 -19.44 11.26 -6.16
CA VAL A 183 -19.02 11.77 -7.47
C VAL A 183 -17.69 12.49 -7.34
N ILE A 184 -16.76 12.17 -8.23
CA ILE A 184 -15.43 12.78 -8.29
C ILE A 184 -15.35 13.68 -9.52
N HIS A 185 -14.82 14.88 -9.32
CA HIS A 185 -14.68 15.91 -10.36
C HIS A 185 -13.22 16.12 -10.75
N SER A 186 -13.00 16.60 -11.98
CA SER A 186 -11.66 16.98 -12.45
C SER A 186 -11.19 18.26 -11.77
N SER A 187 -9.95 18.31 -11.31
CA SER A 187 -9.32 19.56 -10.84
C SER A 187 -8.56 20.30 -11.94
N GLN A 188 -8.54 19.74 -13.16
CA GLN A 188 -7.83 20.30 -14.31
C GLN A 188 -8.66 20.27 -15.59
N ASP A 189 -8.35 21.17 -16.52
CA ASP A 189 -8.80 21.07 -17.91
C ASP A 189 -8.00 20.00 -18.65
N GLY A 190 -8.58 19.45 -19.72
CA GLY A 190 -7.88 18.51 -20.58
C GLY A 190 -8.71 18.04 -21.76
N SER A 191 -8.15 17.13 -22.54
CA SER A 191 -8.89 16.39 -23.54
C SER A 191 -8.33 14.99 -23.71
N VAL A 192 -9.17 14.10 -24.23
CA VAL A 192 -8.80 12.72 -24.54
C VAL A 192 -9.19 12.44 -25.97
N ALA A 193 -8.20 12.29 -26.85
CA ALA A 193 -8.43 11.90 -28.23
C ALA A 193 -8.86 10.42 -28.33
N PRO A 194 -9.56 10.02 -29.39
CA PRO A 194 -9.89 8.62 -29.68
C PRO A 194 -8.67 7.69 -29.56
N GLY A 195 -8.83 6.57 -28.87
CA GLY A 195 -7.79 5.57 -28.65
C GLY A 195 -6.63 6.05 -27.76
N GLN A 196 -6.79 7.18 -27.05
CA GLN A 196 -5.81 7.67 -26.09
C GLN A 196 -6.28 7.49 -24.65
N MET A 197 -5.30 7.45 -23.75
CA MET A 197 -5.50 7.48 -22.31
C MET A 197 -4.94 8.77 -21.74
N VAL A 198 -5.65 9.36 -20.78
CA VAL A 198 -5.13 10.46 -19.96
C VAL A 198 -5.27 10.12 -18.47
N THR A 199 -4.35 10.67 -17.67
CA THR A 199 -4.49 10.68 -16.21
C THR A 199 -5.00 12.05 -15.78
N LEU A 200 -6.16 12.09 -15.14
CA LEU A 200 -6.80 13.30 -14.64
C LEU A 200 -6.58 13.44 -13.15
N SER A 201 -6.10 14.60 -12.75
CA SER A 201 -6.04 15.01 -11.35
C SER A 201 -7.46 15.36 -10.88
N THR A 202 -7.75 15.02 -9.63
CA THR A 202 -9.01 15.36 -8.95
C THR A 202 -8.76 16.29 -7.76
N GLY A 203 -7.52 16.33 -7.26
CA GLY A 203 -7.15 16.97 -6.01
C GLY A 203 -7.83 16.35 -4.77
N VAL A 204 -8.46 15.18 -4.91
CA VAL A 204 -9.18 14.50 -3.82
C VAL A 204 -8.28 13.44 -3.19
N HIS A 205 -8.06 13.56 -1.89
CA HIS A 205 -7.41 12.55 -1.07
C HIS A 205 -8.44 11.98 -0.09
N VAL A 206 -8.40 10.69 0.18
CA VAL A 206 -9.41 10.04 1.03
C VAL A 206 -8.78 9.20 2.14
N ALA A 207 -9.47 9.09 3.27
CA ALA A 207 -9.34 7.96 4.19
C ALA A 207 -10.64 7.14 4.11
N LEU A 208 -10.48 5.87 3.75
CA LEU A 208 -11.60 4.94 3.66
C LEU A 208 -11.88 4.33 5.05
N PRO A 209 -13.15 3.99 5.35
CA PRO A 209 -13.50 3.27 6.57
C PRO A 209 -12.86 1.86 6.57
N ALA A 210 -12.54 1.36 7.76
CA ALA A 210 -11.89 0.06 7.93
C ALA A 210 -12.74 -1.09 7.36
N GLY A 211 -12.11 -2.04 6.66
CA GLY A 211 -12.81 -3.17 6.04
C GLY A 211 -13.52 -2.82 4.72
N TYR A 212 -13.23 -1.65 4.14
CA TYR A 212 -13.69 -1.24 2.82
C TYR A 212 -12.51 -0.88 1.93
N TYR A 213 -12.70 -1.07 0.64
CA TYR A 213 -11.82 -0.51 -0.38
C TYR A 213 -12.62 0.39 -1.33
N GLY A 214 -11.95 1.31 -1.98
CA GLY A 214 -12.57 2.24 -2.91
C GLY A 214 -12.46 1.70 -4.33
N ARG A 215 -13.61 1.50 -5.00
CA ARG A 215 -13.64 1.28 -6.44
C ARG A 215 -13.93 2.59 -7.16
N VAL A 216 -13.04 2.99 -8.06
CA VAL A 216 -13.29 4.10 -8.98
C VAL A 216 -14.00 3.57 -10.21
N ALA A 217 -15.20 4.08 -10.46
CA ALA A 217 -16.06 3.68 -11.56
C ALA A 217 -16.41 4.89 -12.42
N ILE A 218 -16.65 4.67 -13.71
CA ILE A 218 -17.16 5.74 -14.57
C ILE A 218 -18.63 6.01 -14.26
N LEU A 219 -19.07 7.24 -14.49
CA LEU A 219 -20.50 7.60 -14.44
C LEU A 219 -21.20 7.02 -15.68
N ASN A 220 -22.34 6.37 -15.50
CA ASN A 220 -23.06 5.73 -16.62
C ASN A 220 -23.33 6.71 -17.76
N LYS A 221 -23.84 7.90 -17.45
CA LYS A 221 -24.13 8.93 -18.46
C LYS A 221 -22.89 9.26 -19.30
N LEU A 222 -21.74 9.45 -18.64
CA LEU A 222 -20.48 9.76 -19.29
C LEU A 222 -19.97 8.60 -20.17
N ALA A 223 -20.07 7.37 -19.68
CA ALA A 223 -19.71 6.18 -20.44
C ALA A 223 -20.57 6.01 -21.70
N ILE A 224 -21.88 6.24 -21.56
CA ILE A 224 -22.87 6.10 -22.63
C ILE A 224 -22.69 7.18 -23.71
N GLU A 225 -22.64 8.45 -23.30
CA GLU A 225 -22.64 9.58 -24.24
C GLU A 225 -21.30 9.76 -24.96
N SER A 226 -20.20 9.30 -24.36
CA SER A 226 -18.85 9.56 -24.87
C SER A 226 -18.00 8.30 -25.10
N SER A 227 -18.55 7.09 -24.87
CA SER A 227 -17.81 5.82 -25.01
C SER A 227 -16.48 5.81 -24.25
N LEU A 228 -16.49 6.44 -23.08
CA LEU A 228 -15.34 6.52 -22.19
C LEU A 228 -15.31 5.32 -21.24
N LYS A 229 -14.12 4.97 -20.77
CA LYS A 229 -13.91 3.94 -19.74
C LYS A 229 -12.84 4.40 -18.75
N ILE A 230 -13.06 4.14 -17.47
CA ILE A 230 -12.00 4.27 -16.45
C ILE A 230 -11.23 2.95 -16.39
N PHE A 231 -9.92 3.05 -16.53
CA PHE A 231 -9.00 1.93 -16.35
C PHE A 231 -8.51 1.91 -14.89
N ALA A 232 -8.18 0.73 -14.38
CA ALA A 232 -7.83 0.57 -12.96
C ALA A 232 -8.93 1.09 -12.02
N GLY A 233 -8.57 1.56 -10.82
CA GLY A 233 -9.53 2.09 -9.86
C GLY A 233 -9.74 1.21 -8.63
N VAL A 234 -8.67 0.56 -8.13
CA VAL A 234 -8.64 -0.01 -6.78
C VAL A 234 -7.91 0.98 -5.86
N ILE A 235 -8.62 1.51 -4.88
CA ILE A 235 -8.11 2.37 -3.81
C ILE A 235 -8.09 1.55 -2.54
N ASP A 236 -6.89 1.31 -2.03
CA ASP A 236 -6.70 0.53 -0.81
C ASP A 236 -7.03 1.37 0.42
N GLU A 237 -7.42 0.71 1.51
CA GLU A 237 -7.81 1.37 2.78
C GLU A 237 -6.69 2.28 3.33
N ASP A 238 -5.43 1.86 3.14
CA ASP A 238 -4.23 2.60 3.54
C ASP A 238 -3.77 3.65 2.53
N TYR A 239 -4.46 3.84 1.40
CA TYR A 239 -4.09 4.87 0.43
C TYR A 239 -4.50 6.26 0.92
N ARG A 240 -3.55 7.21 0.88
CA ARG A 240 -3.77 8.63 1.22
C ARG A 240 -3.33 9.59 0.12
N GLY A 241 -2.81 9.05 -0.99
CA GLY A 241 -2.46 9.84 -2.16
C GLY A 241 -3.71 10.38 -2.87
N GLU A 242 -3.46 11.18 -3.89
CA GLU A 242 -4.54 11.73 -4.71
C GLU A 242 -5.22 10.64 -5.55
N ILE A 243 -6.55 10.61 -5.53
CA ILE A 243 -7.34 9.81 -6.46
C ILE A 243 -7.19 10.41 -7.87
N LYS A 244 -6.30 9.87 -8.71
CA LYS A 244 -6.22 10.19 -10.14
C LYS A 244 -7.04 9.28 -11.06
N ILE A 245 -7.85 9.82 -11.95
CA ILE A 245 -8.68 9.03 -12.87
C ILE A 245 -7.90 8.72 -14.16
N LEU A 246 -7.77 7.44 -14.50
CA LEU A 246 -7.20 6.95 -15.76
C LEU A 246 -8.33 6.78 -16.78
N LEU A 247 -8.55 7.78 -17.63
CA LEU A 247 -9.66 7.81 -18.57
C LEU A 247 -9.17 7.42 -19.97
N PHE A 248 -9.80 6.40 -20.57
CA PHE A 248 -9.56 5.97 -21.94
C PHE A 248 -10.76 6.28 -22.83
N ASN A 249 -10.50 6.76 -24.04
CA ASN A 249 -11.54 7.10 -25.01
C ASN A 249 -11.67 6.01 -26.09
N HIS A 250 -12.76 5.24 -26.05
CA HIS A 250 -13.13 4.30 -27.11
C HIS A 250 -14.07 4.89 -28.17
N GLY A 251 -14.46 6.16 -28.03
CA GLY A 251 -15.28 6.87 -29.01
C GLY A 251 -14.47 7.36 -30.22
N ASP A 252 -15.19 7.92 -31.19
CA ASP A 252 -14.61 8.41 -32.45
C ASP A 252 -14.24 9.91 -32.44
N SER A 253 -14.59 10.62 -31.36
CA SER A 253 -14.37 12.04 -31.21
C SER A 253 -13.54 12.36 -29.97
N GLU A 254 -12.76 13.44 -30.04
CA GLU A 254 -12.08 13.98 -28.86
C GLU A 254 -13.11 14.34 -27.77
N PHE A 255 -12.87 13.89 -26.55
CA PHE A 255 -13.64 14.28 -25.38
C PHE A 255 -12.92 15.41 -24.65
N LYS A 256 -13.59 16.55 -24.45
CA LYS A 256 -13.04 17.69 -23.71
C LYS A 256 -13.48 17.63 -22.26
N ILE A 257 -12.54 17.92 -21.37
CA ILE A 257 -12.74 17.94 -19.93
C ILE A 257 -12.46 19.37 -19.47
N THR A 258 -13.43 19.94 -18.78
CA THR A 258 -13.28 21.20 -18.08
C THR A 258 -13.10 20.90 -16.59
N ARG A 259 -12.27 21.68 -15.91
CA ARG A 259 -12.18 21.67 -14.45
C ARG A 259 -13.58 21.82 -13.85
N GLY A 260 -13.90 20.95 -12.90
CA GLY A 260 -15.22 20.86 -12.26
C GLY A 260 -16.16 19.85 -12.92
N ASP A 261 -15.81 19.28 -14.08
CA ASP A 261 -16.62 18.23 -14.69
C ASP A 261 -16.60 16.95 -13.84
N ALA A 262 -17.76 16.31 -13.71
CA ALA A 262 -17.89 15.02 -13.06
C ALA A 262 -17.32 13.92 -13.97
N ILE A 263 -16.22 13.29 -13.55
CA ILE A 263 -15.44 12.37 -14.39
C ILE A 263 -15.45 10.92 -13.88
N GLY A 264 -16.00 10.67 -12.70
CA GLY A 264 -16.13 9.33 -12.13
C GLY A 264 -16.84 9.34 -10.79
N GLN A 265 -16.88 8.18 -10.14
CA GLN A 265 -17.39 8.03 -8.77
C GLN A 265 -16.52 7.04 -7.99
N LEU A 266 -16.38 7.28 -6.69
CA LEU A 266 -15.78 6.37 -5.73
C LEU A 266 -16.88 5.60 -5.02
N ILE A 267 -16.78 4.27 -4.99
CA ILE A 267 -17.73 3.39 -4.32
C ILE A 267 -16.96 2.65 -3.23
N CYS A 268 -17.42 2.76 -2.00
CA CYS A 268 -16.80 2.10 -0.86
C CYS A 268 -17.38 0.70 -0.71
N GLU A 269 -16.65 -0.27 -1.25
CA GLU A 269 -17.07 -1.66 -1.36
C GLU A 269 -16.52 -2.47 -0.20
N LYS A 270 -17.38 -3.30 0.40
CA LYS A 270 -16.98 -4.13 1.53
C LYS A 270 -16.11 -5.29 1.04
N ILE A 271 -15.00 -5.51 1.71
CA ILE A 271 -14.02 -6.52 1.32
C ILE A 271 -13.82 -7.56 2.42
N GLY A 272 -13.66 -8.82 2.03
CA GLY A 272 -13.19 -9.87 2.94
C GLY A 272 -11.69 -9.75 3.16
N SER A 273 -11.24 -9.61 4.41
CA SER A 273 -9.80 -9.66 4.71
C SER A 273 -9.31 -11.08 4.54
N CYS A 274 -8.54 -11.34 3.48
CA CYS A 274 -8.14 -12.70 3.12
C CYS A 274 -6.67 -12.98 3.46
N THR A 275 -6.45 -14.16 4.01
CA THR A 275 -5.15 -14.85 4.10
C THR A 275 -5.14 -16.03 3.15
N TYR A 276 -4.01 -16.30 2.48
CA TYR A 276 -3.92 -17.35 1.47
C TYR A 276 -3.11 -18.53 2.00
N GLU A 277 -3.70 -19.73 1.96
CA GLU A 277 -3.10 -20.95 2.50
C GLU A 277 -2.91 -21.97 1.38
N LEU A 278 -1.68 -22.50 1.26
CA LEU A 278 -1.39 -23.56 0.30
C LEU A 278 -2.10 -24.85 0.73
N ALA A 279 -2.85 -25.45 -0.18
CA ALA A 279 -3.49 -26.75 0.00
C ALA A 279 -2.93 -27.76 -1.03
N GLU A 280 -3.00 -29.05 -0.69
CA GLU A 280 -2.69 -30.13 -1.65
C GLU A 280 -3.81 -30.27 -2.69
N GLU A 281 -5.06 -30.15 -2.24
CA GLU A 281 -6.26 -30.20 -3.06
C GLU A 281 -7.32 -29.22 -2.54
N LEU A 282 -8.25 -28.83 -3.41
CA LEU A 282 -9.42 -28.02 -3.02
C LEU A 282 -10.64 -28.92 -2.88
N THR A 283 -11.53 -28.57 -1.96
CA THR A 283 -12.83 -29.21 -1.84
C THR A 283 -13.60 -29.11 -3.15
N GLU A 284 -14.12 -30.24 -3.63
CA GLU A 284 -14.94 -30.30 -4.84
C GLU A 284 -16.24 -29.51 -4.67
N THR A 285 -16.77 -29.05 -5.80
CA THR A 285 -18.03 -28.33 -5.90
C THR A 285 -18.79 -28.88 -7.11
N GLU A 286 -20.12 -28.70 -7.14
CA GLU A 286 -20.94 -29.15 -8.27
C GLU A 286 -20.49 -28.56 -9.62
N ARG A 287 -19.94 -27.34 -9.60
CA ARG A 287 -19.40 -26.67 -10.79
C ARG A 287 -17.99 -27.15 -11.16
N GLY A 288 -17.14 -27.43 -10.17
CA GLY A 288 -15.77 -27.92 -10.37
C GLY A 288 -14.92 -27.04 -11.30
N GLU A 289 -14.33 -27.66 -12.33
CA GLU A 289 -13.47 -27.01 -13.33
C GLU A 289 -14.23 -26.42 -14.53
N GLY A 290 -15.57 -26.41 -14.50
CA GLY A 290 -16.38 -25.81 -15.56
C GLY A 290 -15.87 -24.42 -15.89
N GLY A 291 -15.39 -24.23 -17.14
CA GLY A 291 -14.56 -23.10 -17.55
C GLY A 291 -15.08 -21.70 -17.19
N PHE A 292 -14.22 -20.70 -17.39
CA PHE A 292 -14.52 -19.28 -17.25
C PHE A 292 -15.94 -18.91 -17.75
N GLY A 293 -16.89 -18.76 -16.80
CA GLY A 293 -18.28 -18.37 -17.06
C GLY A 293 -19.16 -19.39 -17.80
N SER A 294 -18.79 -20.67 -17.85
CA SER A 294 -19.64 -21.73 -18.40
C SER A 294 -20.44 -22.42 -17.31
N THR A 295 -21.57 -21.84 -16.93
CA THR A 295 -22.64 -22.60 -16.28
C THR A 295 -23.49 -23.26 -17.37
N GLY A 296 -23.76 -24.56 -17.21
CA GLY A 296 -24.73 -25.27 -18.03
C GLY A 296 -26.11 -24.61 -17.90
N THR A 297 -26.95 -24.77 -18.92
CA THR A 297 -28.24 -24.09 -19.10
C THR A 297 -29.36 -24.50 -18.11
N SER A 298 -29.01 -24.99 -16.92
CA SER A 298 -29.99 -25.40 -15.91
C SER A 298 -30.12 -24.30 -14.86
N ALA A 299 -31.17 -23.49 -14.97
CA ALA A 299 -31.54 -22.54 -13.93
C ALA A 299 -31.73 -23.30 -12.61
N VAL A 300 -31.00 -22.90 -11.56
CA VAL A 300 -31.19 -23.46 -10.21
C VAL A 300 -32.24 -22.60 -9.52
N GLU A 301 -33.41 -23.18 -9.21
CA GLU A 301 -34.35 -22.56 -8.27
C GLU A 301 -33.71 -22.58 -6.88
N ALA A 302 -33.20 -21.45 -6.40
CA ALA A 302 -32.72 -21.31 -5.03
C ALA A 302 -33.93 -21.36 -4.07
N LYS A 303 -34.23 -22.52 -3.51
CA LYS A 303 -35.18 -22.70 -2.40
C LYS A 303 -34.40 -22.96 -1.11
N GLU A 304 -34.88 -22.40 0.00
CA GLU A 304 -34.41 -22.72 1.35
C GLU A 304 -34.56 -24.22 1.68
N ASP A 305 -33.79 -24.70 2.67
CA ASP A 305 -34.05 -25.99 3.35
C ASP A 305 -35.41 -25.99 4.09
N ASP A 306 -35.94 -24.80 4.43
CA ASP A 306 -37.26 -24.57 5.04
C ASP A 306 -38.35 -24.05 4.08
N GLY A 307 -38.06 -23.98 2.77
CA GLY A 307 -39.07 -23.77 1.73
C GLY A 307 -39.52 -22.33 1.43
N LYS A 308 -38.91 -21.28 2.00
CA LYS A 308 -39.10 -19.89 1.50
C LYS A 308 -38.04 -19.53 0.46
N ALA A 309 -38.35 -18.49 -0.31
CA ALA A 309 -37.41 -17.92 -1.28
C ALA A 309 -36.44 -16.97 -0.55
N PRO A 310 -35.12 -17.05 -0.81
CA PRO A 310 -34.16 -16.15 -0.18
C PRO A 310 -34.44 -14.69 -0.56
N GLU A 311 -34.25 -13.78 0.40
CA GLU A 311 -34.46 -12.35 0.19
C GLU A 311 -33.45 -11.81 -0.85
N GLN A 312 -33.95 -11.22 -1.94
CA GLN A 312 -33.11 -10.74 -3.05
C GLN A 312 -32.66 -9.29 -2.85
N ALA A 313 -31.35 -9.04 -2.98
CA ALA A 313 -30.78 -7.68 -2.90
C ALA A 313 -31.13 -6.81 -4.12
N ILE A 314 -31.43 -7.43 -5.26
CA ILE A 314 -31.88 -6.75 -6.48
C ILE A 314 -33.22 -7.35 -6.89
N THR A 315 -34.20 -6.49 -7.10
CA THR A 315 -35.51 -6.83 -7.67
C THR A 315 -35.66 -6.19 -9.04
N TRP A 316 -36.55 -6.69 -9.89
CA TRP A 316 -36.73 -6.15 -11.25
C TRP A 316 -38.19 -6.20 -11.72
N THR A 317 -38.47 -5.31 -12.66
CA THR A 317 -39.73 -5.24 -13.41
C THR A 317 -39.42 -5.34 -14.89
N LYS A 318 -40.16 -6.19 -15.61
CA LYS A 318 -40.10 -6.27 -17.08
C LYS A 318 -40.82 -5.07 -17.68
N LEU A 319 -40.10 -4.30 -18.48
CA LEU A 319 -40.62 -3.15 -19.24
C LEU A 319 -41.17 -3.57 -20.60
N THR A 320 -40.73 -4.72 -21.12
CA THR A 320 -41.13 -5.26 -22.42
C THR A 320 -41.52 -6.73 -22.30
N GLU A 321 -42.34 -7.23 -23.21
CA GLU A 321 -42.68 -8.67 -23.30
C GLU A 321 -41.46 -9.54 -23.64
N ASP A 322 -40.46 -8.92 -24.25
CA ASP A 322 -39.22 -9.56 -24.69
C ASP A 322 -38.15 -9.66 -23.59
N ALA A 323 -38.39 -9.03 -22.44
CA ALA A 323 -37.49 -9.06 -21.30
C ALA A 323 -37.47 -10.44 -20.66
N GLN A 324 -36.27 -10.96 -20.41
CA GLN A 324 -36.08 -12.24 -19.70
C GLN A 324 -35.65 -11.99 -18.27
N ASP A 325 -36.07 -12.87 -17.36
CA ASP A 325 -35.62 -12.80 -15.97
C ASP A 325 -34.11 -13.06 -15.90
N PRO A 326 -33.34 -12.33 -15.07
CA PRO A 326 -31.97 -12.67 -14.78
C PRO A 326 -31.85 -14.09 -14.21
N VAL A 327 -30.85 -14.85 -14.66
CA VAL A 327 -30.68 -16.26 -14.27
C VAL A 327 -29.33 -16.47 -13.60
N TYR A 328 -29.33 -17.00 -12.38
CA TYR A 328 -28.11 -17.49 -11.75
C TYR A 328 -27.75 -18.86 -12.30
N GLY A 329 -26.48 -19.02 -12.71
CA GLY A 329 -26.00 -20.27 -13.27
C GLY A 329 -25.73 -21.38 -12.24
N SER A 330 -25.65 -21.02 -10.96
CA SER A 330 -25.56 -21.95 -9.83
C SER A 330 -26.01 -21.23 -8.54
N ARG A 331 -26.20 -21.97 -7.44
CA ARG A 331 -26.52 -21.42 -6.12
C ARG A 331 -25.46 -20.41 -5.62
N PHE A 332 -24.21 -20.59 -6.03
CA PHE A 332 -23.04 -19.84 -5.60
C PHE A 332 -22.53 -18.86 -6.67
N ALA A 333 -23.28 -18.67 -7.76
CA ALA A 333 -22.95 -17.71 -8.80
C ALA A 333 -23.02 -16.28 -8.23
N ALA A 334 -21.97 -15.50 -8.48
CA ALA A 334 -21.89 -14.12 -8.01
C ALA A 334 -22.81 -13.19 -8.80
N GLY A 335 -23.00 -13.47 -10.09
CA GLY A 335 -23.81 -12.68 -11.00
C GLY A 335 -24.97 -13.45 -11.62
N ALA A 336 -26.11 -12.78 -11.78
CA ALA A 336 -27.21 -13.27 -12.61
C ALA A 336 -26.99 -12.89 -14.07
N ASP A 337 -27.05 -13.86 -14.99
CA ASP A 337 -26.96 -13.62 -16.42
C ASP A 337 -28.06 -12.65 -16.89
N LEU A 338 -27.67 -11.61 -17.65
CA LEU A 338 -28.55 -10.65 -18.29
C LEU A 338 -28.70 -10.99 -19.78
N PHE A 339 -29.91 -10.79 -20.30
CA PHE A 339 -30.27 -11.16 -21.66
C PHE A 339 -30.63 -9.93 -22.50
N ALA A 340 -30.31 -9.96 -23.79
CA ALA A 340 -30.73 -8.93 -24.73
C ALA A 340 -32.24 -9.05 -25.03
N ALA A 341 -33.00 -7.98 -24.86
CA ALA A 341 -34.42 -7.93 -25.25
C ALA A 341 -34.60 -7.66 -26.75
N LYS A 342 -33.56 -7.21 -27.46
CA LYS A 342 -33.59 -6.84 -28.87
C LYS A 342 -32.32 -7.29 -29.58
N GLU A 343 -32.38 -7.34 -30.91
CA GLU A 343 -31.21 -7.62 -31.74
C GLU A 343 -30.36 -6.34 -31.95
N TYR A 344 -29.04 -6.51 -31.92
CA TYR A 344 -28.08 -5.45 -32.19
C TYR A 344 -26.95 -5.97 -33.07
N THR A 345 -26.40 -5.13 -33.94
CA THR A 345 -25.14 -5.40 -34.63
C THR A 345 -24.13 -4.33 -34.26
N VAL A 346 -23.04 -4.74 -33.62
CA VAL A 346 -21.98 -3.85 -33.15
C VAL A 346 -20.79 -3.96 -34.09
N ALA A 347 -20.51 -2.92 -34.86
CA ALA A 347 -19.37 -2.89 -35.76
C ALA A 347 -18.03 -2.90 -34.98
N PRO A 348 -16.92 -3.34 -35.59
CA PRO A 348 -15.58 -3.28 -35.01
C PRO A 348 -15.24 -1.87 -34.48
N GLY A 349 -14.69 -1.80 -33.28
CA GLY A 349 -14.32 -0.54 -32.62
C GLY A 349 -15.51 0.33 -32.19
N LYS A 350 -16.75 -0.15 -32.29
CA LYS A 350 -17.95 0.59 -31.90
C LYS A 350 -18.54 0.08 -30.59
N THR A 351 -19.41 0.91 -30.03
CA THR A 351 -20.21 0.62 -28.84
C THR A 351 -21.68 0.42 -29.19
N ALA A 352 -22.40 -0.30 -28.33
CA ALA A 352 -23.85 -0.41 -28.38
C ALA A 352 -24.44 -0.42 -26.98
N LEU A 353 -25.62 0.20 -26.83
CA LEU A 353 -26.45 0.06 -25.63
C LEU A 353 -27.45 -1.07 -25.86
N VAL A 354 -27.16 -2.22 -25.27
CA VAL A 354 -28.03 -3.39 -25.37
C VAL A 354 -29.13 -3.28 -24.31
N SER A 355 -30.38 -3.24 -24.78
CA SER A 355 -31.59 -3.27 -23.95
C SER A 355 -31.73 -4.63 -23.29
N THR A 356 -31.94 -4.64 -21.96
CA THR A 356 -32.35 -5.86 -21.25
C THR A 356 -33.87 -5.97 -21.13
N GLY A 357 -34.60 -4.87 -21.38
CA GLY A 357 -36.03 -4.78 -21.12
C GLY A 357 -36.38 -4.82 -19.63
N LEU A 358 -35.39 -4.71 -18.73
CA LEU A 358 -35.58 -4.74 -17.28
C LEU A 358 -35.39 -3.37 -16.68
N LYS A 359 -36.18 -3.04 -15.67
CA LYS A 359 -35.89 -2.00 -14.69
C LYS A 359 -35.55 -2.68 -13.38
N ILE A 360 -34.45 -2.32 -12.76
CA ILE A 360 -34.04 -2.88 -11.47
C ILE A 360 -34.31 -1.91 -10.31
N ASN A 361 -34.45 -2.46 -9.12
CA ASN A 361 -34.52 -1.76 -7.86
C ASN A 361 -33.56 -2.44 -6.87
N VAL A 362 -32.65 -1.66 -6.30
CA VAL A 362 -31.59 -2.18 -5.42
C VAL A 362 -31.88 -1.88 -3.96
N LYS A 363 -31.75 -2.90 -3.11
CA LYS A 363 -31.97 -2.75 -1.66
C LYS A 363 -30.90 -1.82 -1.04
N PRO A 364 -31.24 -0.94 -0.08
CA PRO A 364 -30.26 -0.13 0.64
C PRO A 364 -29.09 -0.96 1.19
N GLY A 365 -27.89 -0.37 1.18
CA GLY A 365 -26.63 -1.07 1.53
C GLY A 365 -26.04 -1.92 0.41
N HIS A 366 -26.64 -1.90 -0.78
CA HIS A 366 -26.17 -2.63 -1.94
C HIS A 366 -26.08 -1.72 -3.16
N TYR A 367 -25.33 -2.16 -4.15
CA TYR A 367 -25.43 -1.63 -5.50
C TYR A 367 -25.33 -2.75 -6.53
N ALA A 368 -25.84 -2.46 -7.72
CA ALA A 368 -25.82 -3.38 -8.84
C ALA A 368 -24.68 -3.05 -9.79
N ARG A 369 -23.78 -4.02 -10.00
CA ARG A 369 -22.70 -3.93 -10.98
C ARG A 369 -23.03 -4.79 -12.20
N VAL A 370 -23.04 -4.17 -13.38
CA VAL A 370 -23.07 -4.91 -14.63
C VAL A 370 -21.63 -5.31 -14.97
N ALA A 371 -21.35 -6.60 -15.02
CA ALA A 371 -20.01 -7.14 -15.24
C ALA A 371 -19.92 -7.93 -16.56
N PRO A 372 -18.75 -7.94 -17.21
CA PRO A 372 -18.52 -8.75 -18.40
C PRO A 372 -18.59 -10.24 -18.10
N ARG A 373 -18.96 -11.02 -19.12
CA ARG A 373 -18.86 -12.48 -19.11
C ARG A 373 -17.61 -12.86 -19.90
N SER A 374 -16.79 -13.71 -19.29
CA SER A 374 -15.54 -14.19 -19.88
C SER A 374 -15.70 -14.85 -21.24
N GLY A 375 -16.82 -15.53 -21.49
CA GLY A 375 -17.06 -16.18 -22.79
C GLY A 375 -17.07 -15.20 -23.96
N LEU A 376 -17.79 -14.08 -23.84
CA LEU A 376 -17.86 -13.03 -24.86
C LEU A 376 -16.52 -12.30 -25.02
N ALA A 377 -15.86 -12.00 -23.90
CA ALA A 377 -14.56 -11.34 -23.89
C ALA A 377 -13.47 -12.21 -24.54
N VAL A 378 -13.38 -13.50 -24.16
CA VAL A 378 -12.37 -14.45 -24.67
C VAL A 378 -12.63 -14.85 -26.12
N LYS A 379 -13.88 -15.10 -26.52
CA LYS A 379 -14.18 -15.55 -27.88
C LYS A 379 -14.25 -14.40 -28.88
N ASN A 380 -15.02 -13.36 -28.55
CA ASN A 380 -15.40 -12.32 -29.51
C ASN A 380 -14.75 -10.96 -29.26
N PHE A 381 -13.98 -10.81 -28.18
CA PHE A 381 -13.32 -9.55 -27.79
C PHE A 381 -14.35 -8.46 -27.49
N ILE A 382 -15.45 -8.89 -26.86
CA ILE A 382 -16.52 -8.03 -26.42
C ILE A 382 -16.30 -7.70 -24.95
N ASP A 383 -16.19 -6.41 -24.66
CA ASP A 383 -16.07 -5.88 -23.31
C ASP A 383 -17.37 -5.20 -22.88
N ILE A 384 -17.58 -5.10 -21.58
CA ILE A 384 -18.72 -4.41 -20.98
C ILE A 384 -18.20 -3.24 -20.17
N GLY A 385 -18.66 -2.03 -20.48
CA GLY A 385 -18.36 -0.81 -19.73
C GLY A 385 -19.03 -0.88 -18.38
N ALA A 386 -18.41 -1.58 -17.44
CA ALA A 386 -18.99 -1.91 -16.15
C ALA A 386 -19.63 -0.69 -15.49
N GLY A 387 -20.96 -0.68 -15.47
CA GLY A 387 -21.78 0.43 -15.01
C GLY A 387 -22.26 0.23 -13.58
N VAL A 388 -22.52 1.35 -12.92
CA VAL A 388 -23.12 1.43 -11.58
C VAL A 388 -24.52 1.92 -11.78
N TYR A 389 -25.49 1.04 -11.61
CA TYR A 389 -26.86 1.38 -11.98
C TYR A 389 -27.56 2.18 -10.87
N ASN A 390 -28.35 3.18 -11.27
CA ASN A 390 -29.19 3.98 -10.37
C ASN A 390 -30.67 3.65 -10.63
N ASP A 391 -31.46 3.53 -9.57
CA ASP A 391 -32.88 3.19 -9.67
C ASP A 391 -33.65 4.17 -10.58
N GLY A 392 -34.54 3.63 -11.43
CA GLY A 392 -35.53 4.46 -12.13
C GLY A 392 -35.65 4.27 -13.64
N GLU A 393 -34.56 3.89 -14.32
CA GLU A 393 -34.51 3.78 -15.78
C GLU A 393 -34.56 2.31 -16.24
N GLU A 394 -34.32 2.04 -17.53
CA GLU A 394 -34.03 0.69 -18.01
C GLU A 394 -32.58 0.30 -17.73
N LEU A 395 -32.33 -0.95 -17.32
CA LEU A 395 -31.00 -1.53 -17.19
C LEU A 395 -30.41 -1.79 -18.57
N LEU A 396 -29.53 -0.90 -19.01
CA LEU A 396 -28.82 -1.03 -20.29
C LEU A 396 -27.43 -1.63 -20.08
N VAL A 397 -26.98 -2.42 -21.04
CA VAL A 397 -25.62 -2.98 -21.08
C VAL A 397 -24.82 -2.23 -22.13
N LEU A 398 -23.85 -1.42 -21.69
CA LEU A 398 -22.89 -0.76 -22.59
C LEU A 398 -21.84 -1.77 -23.05
N MET A 399 -21.97 -2.20 -24.30
CA MET A 399 -21.12 -3.19 -24.94
C MET A 399 -20.08 -2.50 -25.84
N PHE A 400 -18.83 -2.92 -25.76
CA PHE A 400 -17.74 -2.51 -26.65
C PHE A 400 -17.31 -3.69 -27.52
N ASN A 401 -17.26 -3.48 -28.83
CA ASN A 401 -16.65 -4.46 -29.73
C ASN A 401 -15.21 -4.07 -30.05
N HIS A 402 -14.25 -4.73 -29.41
CA HIS A 402 -12.82 -4.54 -29.71
C HIS A 402 -12.29 -5.55 -30.74
N GLY A 403 -13.16 -6.44 -31.25
CA GLY A 403 -12.83 -7.38 -32.30
C GLY A 403 -12.66 -6.71 -33.66
N THR A 404 -12.16 -7.49 -34.62
CA THR A 404 -11.98 -7.06 -36.02
C THR A 404 -13.21 -7.31 -36.89
N GLU A 405 -14.21 -8.02 -36.37
CA GLU A 405 -15.44 -8.39 -37.07
C GLU A 405 -16.67 -7.80 -36.36
N ALA A 406 -17.75 -7.57 -37.11
CA ALA A 406 -19.01 -7.16 -36.52
C ALA A 406 -19.56 -8.26 -35.61
N PHE A 407 -20.11 -7.87 -34.46
CA PHE A 407 -20.70 -8.80 -33.51
C PHE A 407 -22.21 -8.60 -33.46
N THR A 408 -22.96 -9.65 -33.77
CA THR A 408 -24.42 -9.65 -33.68
C THR A 408 -24.85 -10.21 -32.33
N VAL A 409 -25.60 -9.39 -31.59
CA VAL A 409 -26.33 -9.80 -30.39
C VAL A 409 -27.75 -10.13 -30.85
N ASN A 410 -28.14 -11.38 -30.73
CA ASN A 410 -29.52 -11.80 -31.00
C ASN A 410 -30.38 -11.54 -29.77
N LYS A 411 -31.67 -11.37 -29.98
CA LYS A 411 -32.65 -11.37 -28.89
C LYS A 411 -32.53 -12.67 -28.09
N GLY A 412 -32.43 -12.56 -26.78
CA GLY A 412 -32.25 -13.68 -25.85
C GLY A 412 -30.80 -14.12 -25.67
N ASP A 413 -29.82 -13.48 -26.33
CA ASP A 413 -28.41 -13.75 -26.03
C ASP A 413 -28.05 -13.25 -24.64
N ARG A 414 -27.21 -14.02 -23.94
CA ARG A 414 -26.64 -13.65 -22.64
C ARG A 414 -25.50 -12.64 -22.84
N VAL A 415 -25.71 -11.39 -22.47
CA VAL A 415 -24.82 -10.27 -22.83
C VAL A 415 -23.93 -9.78 -21.70
N ALA A 416 -24.36 -9.91 -20.45
CA ALA A 416 -23.62 -9.48 -19.27
C ALA A 416 -24.07 -10.30 -18.05
N GLN A 417 -23.52 -10.02 -16.88
CA GLN A 417 -24.01 -10.54 -15.61
C GLN A 417 -24.18 -9.41 -14.60
N LEU A 418 -25.21 -9.51 -13.76
CA LEU A 418 -25.56 -8.53 -12.73
C LEU A 418 -25.10 -9.03 -11.37
N VAL A 419 -24.14 -8.35 -10.74
CA VAL A 419 -23.58 -8.70 -9.43
C VAL A 419 -24.15 -7.75 -8.37
N ALA A 420 -24.67 -8.30 -7.27
CA ALA A 420 -25.16 -7.54 -6.12
C ALA A 420 -24.08 -7.43 -5.04
N GLU A 421 -23.46 -6.27 -4.94
CA GLU A 421 -22.32 -6.04 -4.04
C GLU A 421 -22.71 -5.20 -2.83
N ARG A 422 -22.07 -5.48 -1.68
CA ARG A 422 -22.29 -4.73 -0.44
C ARG A 422 -21.46 -3.45 -0.42
N ILE A 423 -22.11 -2.33 -0.07
CA ILE A 423 -21.47 -1.01 0.01
C ILE A 423 -21.82 -0.28 1.29
N ALA A 424 -20.87 0.49 1.82
CA ALA A 424 -21.14 1.36 2.96
C ALA A 424 -22.17 2.44 2.60
N ASP A 425 -23.04 2.79 3.56
CA ASP A 425 -23.77 4.06 3.51
C ASP A 425 -22.80 5.17 3.94
N ILE A 426 -22.16 5.82 2.97
CA ILE A 426 -21.06 6.76 3.23
C ILE A 426 -21.53 8.19 3.45
N ASN A 427 -21.06 8.80 4.53
CA ASN A 427 -21.01 10.24 4.70
C ASN A 427 -19.65 10.78 4.23
N VAL A 428 -19.65 11.91 3.53
CA VAL A 428 -18.40 12.59 3.14
C VAL A 428 -18.11 13.67 4.16
N GLU A 429 -16.97 13.56 4.84
CA GLU A 429 -16.50 14.56 5.80
C GLU A 429 -15.25 15.25 5.26
N ARG A 430 -15.29 16.57 5.13
CA ARG A 430 -14.11 17.34 4.75
C ARG A 430 -13.21 17.50 5.97
N VAL A 431 -11.93 17.17 5.81
CA VAL A 431 -10.88 17.36 6.82
C VAL A 431 -9.72 18.16 6.25
N GLU A 432 -8.99 18.86 7.12
CA GLU A 432 -7.78 19.60 6.74
C GLU A 432 -6.59 18.66 6.52
N GLU A 433 -6.50 17.60 7.31
CA GLU A 433 -5.46 16.57 7.21
C GLU A 433 -6.05 15.18 7.39
N LEU A 434 -5.48 14.19 6.69
CA LEU A 434 -5.84 12.78 6.85
C LEU A 434 -4.89 12.09 7.82
N SER A 435 -5.39 11.09 8.53
CA SER A 435 -4.57 10.18 9.34
C SER A 435 -3.40 9.58 8.55
N GLU A 436 -2.19 9.56 9.15
CA GLU A 436 -0.98 9.00 8.50
C GLU A 436 -1.13 7.50 8.23
N THR A 437 -0.69 7.06 7.05
CA THR A 437 -0.54 5.65 6.69
C THR A 437 0.79 5.41 5.99
N LYS A 438 1.27 4.16 5.96
CA LYS A 438 2.55 3.79 5.33
C LYS A 438 2.59 4.01 3.80
N ARG A 439 1.46 4.33 3.15
CA ARG A 439 1.29 4.36 1.69
C ARG A 439 0.88 5.73 1.14
N ALA A 440 0.94 6.77 1.97
CA ALA A 440 0.77 8.15 1.52
C ALA A 440 1.81 8.48 0.43
N ASP A 441 1.34 8.85 -0.77
CA ASP A 441 2.11 9.31 -1.95
C ASP A 441 2.61 8.31 -3.02
N ILE A 442 2.30 7.01 -2.94
CA ILE A 442 2.64 6.07 -4.03
C ILE A 442 1.37 5.81 -4.86
N GLY A 443 1.23 6.43 -6.04
CA GLY A 443 0.00 6.53 -6.87
C GLY A 443 -1.03 5.39 -6.83
N MET A 444 -2.32 5.70 -7.10
CA MET A 444 -3.48 4.77 -7.08
C MET A 444 -3.11 3.29 -7.27
N GLY A 445 -3.40 2.39 -6.33
CA GLY A 445 -3.21 0.94 -6.50
C GLY A 445 -1.77 0.45 -6.73
N HIS A 446 -0.74 1.31 -6.62
CA HIS A 446 0.64 0.82 -6.51
C HIS A 446 0.82 0.30 -5.09
N THR A 447 0.74 -1.02 -4.92
CA THR A 447 1.47 -1.62 -3.82
C THR A 447 2.92 -1.56 -4.23
N PRO A 448 3.83 -1.03 -3.41
CA PRO A 448 5.22 -1.19 -3.71
C PRO A 448 5.42 -2.70 -3.96
N ALA A 449 5.85 -3.05 -5.18
CA ALA A 449 7.02 -3.92 -5.14
C ALA A 449 7.95 -3.16 -4.21
N LEU A 450 8.42 -3.80 -3.15
CA LEU A 450 9.62 -3.33 -2.48
C LEU A 450 10.70 -3.34 -3.57
N ASP A 451 10.66 -2.31 -4.39
CA ASP A 451 11.44 -2.05 -5.58
C ASP A 451 12.69 -1.46 -5.00
N ALA A 452 13.60 -2.36 -4.63
CA ALA A 452 15.02 -2.15 -4.38
C ALA A 452 15.47 -0.83 -3.70
N THR A 453 14.64 -0.20 -2.89
CA THR A 453 14.96 1.04 -2.15
C THR A 453 15.45 0.70 -0.75
N HIS A 454 16.28 -0.34 -0.64
CA HIS A 454 17.00 -0.65 0.60
C HIS A 454 18.45 -0.17 0.45
N GLY A 455 18.57 1.16 0.47
CA GLY A 455 19.82 1.88 0.43
C GLY A 455 20.10 2.60 1.74
N THR A 456 19.99 1.91 2.86
CA THR A 456 20.56 2.23 4.18
C THR A 456 19.98 1.19 5.12
N PHE A 457 20.79 0.73 6.07
CA PHE A 457 20.46 -0.35 6.99
C PHE A 457 19.25 -0.01 7.87
N LEU A 458 18.03 -0.15 7.35
CA LEU A 458 16.77 -0.06 8.07
C LEU A 458 15.92 -1.27 7.68
N PRO A 459 16.04 -2.41 8.39
CA PRO A 459 15.08 -3.49 8.25
C PRO A 459 13.70 -3.00 8.71
N THR A 460 12.70 -3.28 7.87
CA THR A 460 11.31 -2.88 8.02
C THR A 460 10.62 -3.71 9.12
N GLY A 461 10.59 -3.16 10.33
CA GLY A 461 9.67 -3.56 11.41
C GLY A 461 10.19 -4.58 12.44
N PRO A 462 9.47 -4.72 13.58
CA PRO A 462 9.84 -5.62 14.68
C PRO A 462 9.60 -7.11 14.40
N ASP A 463 8.76 -7.48 13.43
CA ASP A 463 8.37 -8.87 13.12
C ASP A 463 9.17 -9.50 11.98
N ASP A 464 10.49 -9.51 12.14
CA ASP A 464 11.39 -10.30 11.28
C ASP A 464 11.50 -11.75 11.78
N SER A 465 10.36 -12.34 12.17
CA SER A 465 10.25 -13.78 12.40
C SER A 465 10.48 -14.50 11.06
N PHE A 466 10.94 -15.75 11.11
CA PHE A 466 11.34 -16.58 9.95
C PHE A 466 10.19 -16.75 8.92
N GLN A 467 9.93 -15.75 8.09
CA GLN A 467 9.01 -15.84 6.96
C GLN A 467 9.81 -16.16 5.69
N SER A 468 9.54 -17.32 5.10
CA SER A 468 10.22 -17.85 3.92
C SER A 468 10.20 -16.89 2.73
N GLY A 469 9.10 -16.15 2.53
CA GLY A 469 8.93 -15.15 1.46
C GLY A 469 9.87 -13.95 1.52
N ARG A 470 10.58 -13.72 2.63
CA ARG A 470 11.54 -12.61 2.78
C ARG A 470 13.01 -13.04 2.62
N PHE A 471 13.27 -14.27 2.16
CA PHE A 471 14.64 -14.79 1.98
C PHE A 471 15.49 -13.95 1.02
N TYR A 472 14.93 -13.52 -0.12
CA TYR A 472 15.65 -12.68 -1.08
C TYR A 472 16.09 -11.34 -0.46
N TYR A 473 15.22 -10.68 0.31
CA TYR A 473 15.56 -9.44 1.00
C TYR A 473 16.63 -9.66 2.08
N ARG A 474 16.57 -10.80 2.80
CA ARG A 474 17.63 -11.19 3.73
C ARG A 474 18.96 -11.39 3.00
N MET A 475 18.96 -12.05 1.83
CA MET A 475 20.17 -12.25 1.02
C MET A 475 20.74 -10.95 0.45
N TYR A 476 19.87 -10.09 -0.09
CA TYR A 476 20.27 -8.76 -0.59
C TYR A 476 20.84 -7.88 0.53
N ASN A 477 20.20 -7.87 1.70
CA ASN A 477 20.70 -7.16 2.87
C ASN A 477 22.03 -7.73 3.36
N VAL A 478 22.24 -9.05 3.28
CA VAL A 478 23.54 -9.69 3.58
C VAL A 478 24.60 -9.24 2.58
N LEU A 479 24.30 -9.23 1.28
CA LEU A 479 25.24 -8.77 0.25
C LEU A 479 25.61 -7.29 0.42
N GLN A 480 24.62 -6.43 0.69
CA GLN A 480 24.86 -5.01 1.00
C GLN A 480 25.67 -4.85 2.28
N ALA A 481 25.38 -5.63 3.34
CA ALA A 481 26.17 -5.62 4.56
C ALA A 481 27.62 -6.05 4.32
N VAL A 482 27.84 -7.06 3.48
CA VAL A 482 29.18 -7.49 3.07
C VAL A 482 29.87 -6.39 2.26
N MET A 483 29.17 -5.72 1.34
CA MET A 483 29.72 -4.61 0.56
C MET A 483 30.07 -3.40 1.43
N GLU A 484 29.21 -3.00 2.36
CA GLU A 484 29.46 -1.89 3.29
C GLU A 484 30.55 -2.24 4.31
N MET A 485 30.58 -3.48 4.82
CA MET A 485 31.64 -3.92 5.73
C MET A 485 32.99 -4.05 5.01
N SER A 486 32.99 -4.55 3.77
CA SER A 486 34.19 -4.54 2.92
C SER A 486 34.65 -3.11 2.65
N SER A 487 33.73 -2.22 2.28
CA SER A 487 34.02 -0.80 2.09
C SER A 487 34.59 -0.18 3.36
N PHE A 488 34.03 -0.49 4.53
CA PHE A 488 34.59 -0.07 5.81
C PHE A 488 36.02 -0.57 5.99
N TRP A 489 36.25 -1.88 5.87
CA TRP A 489 37.58 -2.50 6.05
C TRP A 489 38.63 -2.07 5.02
N PHE A 490 38.25 -1.68 3.80
CA PHE A 490 39.19 -1.29 2.74
C PHE A 490 39.35 0.23 2.55
N ILE A 491 38.32 1.01 2.87
CA ILE A 491 38.27 2.46 2.64
C ILE A 491 38.57 3.23 3.94
N VAL A 492 38.01 2.81 5.08
CA VAL A 492 38.19 3.54 6.36
C VAL A 492 39.65 3.54 6.83
N PRO A 493 40.45 2.45 6.71
CA PRO A 493 41.88 2.52 7.01
C PRO A 493 42.64 3.53 6.14
N LYS A 494 42.23 3.69 4.88
CA LYS A 494 42.83 4.65 3.92
C LYS A 494 42.42 6.09 4.21
N ILE A 495 41.18 6.33 4.66
CA ILE A 495 40.64 7.67 4.96
C ILE A 495 41.05 8.16 6.35
N VAL A 496 40.97 7.30 7.37
CA VAL A 496 41.13 7.68 8.78
C VAL A 496 42.57 7.49 9.26
N GLY A 497 43.45 6.91 8.42
CA GLY A 497 44.82 6.60 8.81
C GLY A 497 44.85 5.61 9.97
N TYR A 498 44.05 4.53 9.88
CA TYR A 498 43.90 3.50 10.92
C TYR A 498 45.12 2.58 11.02
N ASP A 499 46.28 3.19 11.09
CA ASP A 499 47.60 2.63 11.36
C ASP A 499 47.99 2.88 12.84
N SER A 500 47.02 3.30 13.65
CA SER A 500 47.21 4.08 14.89
C SER A 500 47.59 3.28 16.14
N PRO A 501 47.05 2.08 16.44
CA PRO A 501 47.48 1.36 17.65
C PRO A 501 48.94 0.91 17.58
N ARG A 502 49.44 0.58 16.38
CA ARG A 502 50.83 0.19 16.14
C ARG A 502 51.83 1.34 16.29
N LYS A 503 51.37 2.60 16.29
CA LYS A 503 52.22 3.80 16.38
C LYS A 503 52.29 4.40 17.79
N LEU A 504 51.36 4.02 18.68
CA LEU A 504 51.27 4.58 20.04
C LEU A 504 52.03 3.75 21.09
N THR A 505 52.38 2.49 20.81
CA THR A 505 53.15 1.64 21.73
C THR A 505 54.09 0.71 20.95
N SER A 506 55.16 0.24 21.58
CA SER A 506 56.04 -0.82 21.04
C SER A 506 55.45 -2.23 21.15
N VAL A 507 54.23 -2.35 21.68
CA VAL A 507 53.54 -3.61 21.87
C VAL A 507 52.70 -3.91 20.63
N LYS A 508 52.78 -5.14 20.11
CA LYS A 508 51.81 -5.62 19.13
C LYS A 508 50.43 -5.63 19.81
N PHE A 509 49.63 -4.61 19.53
CA PHE A 509 48.29 -4.47 20.07
C PHE A 509 47.30 -5.08 19.07
N ASP A 510 46.81 -6.28 19.34
CA ASP A 510 45.65 -6.86 18.64
C ASP A 510 44.39 -6.54 19.45
N THR A 511 43.51 -5.71 18.87
CA THR A 511 42.23 -5.38 19.50
C THR A 511 41.38 -6.63 19.78
N SER A 512 41.57 -7.71 19.04
CA SER A 512 40.87 -8.98 19.21
C SER A 512 41.38 -9.74 20.43
N GLU A 513 42.69 -9.74 20.69
CA GLU A 513 43.28 -10.31 21.90
C GLU A 513 42.79 -9.56 23.14
N VAL A 514 42.79 -8.22 23.11
CA VAL A 514 42.23 -7.41 24.21
C VAL A 514 40.74 -7.69 24.41
N MET A 515 39.99 -7.95 23.34
CA MET A 515 38.57 -8.29 23.43
C MET A 515 38.32 -9.65 24.09
N ILE A 516 39.22 -10.61 23.90
CA ILE A 516 39.10 -12.00 24.35
C ILE A 516 39.74 -12.20 25.73
N GLU A 517 40.90 -11.60 25.96
CA GLU A 517 41.73 -11.81 27.15
C GLU A 517 41.48 -10.80 28.27
N ALA A 518 40.79 -9.68 28.00
CA ALA A 518 40.47 -8.73 29.05
C ALA A 518 39.51 -9.34 30.08
N GLU A 519 40.00 -9.47 31.31
CA GLU A 519 39.22 -9.92 32.47
C GLU A 519 38.07 -8.95 32.81
N MET A 520 38.21 -7.66 32.46
CA MET A 520 37.18 -6.65 32.66
C MET A 520 37.21 -5.61 31.53
N GLN A 521 36.05 -5.32 30.94
CA GLN A 521 35.87 -4.24 29.99
C GLN A 521 34.85 -3.22 30.51
N LEU A 522 35.29 -1.98 30.69
CA LEU A 522 34.41 -0.85 30.98
C LEU A 522 34.08 -0.13 29.67
N ARG A 523 32.82 -0.21 29.26
CA ARG A 523 32.30 0.47 28.08
C ARG A 523 31.14 1.35 28.44
N ASP A 524 31.12 2.53 27.86
CA ASP A 524 29.98 3.43 27.93
C ASP A 524 29.11 3.23 26.68
N GLY A 525 28.09 2.38 26.81
CA GLY A 525 27.23 1.93 25.70
C GLY A 525 25.80 1.63 26.14
N PHE A 526 24.88 1.55 25.17
CA PHE A 526 23.47 1.24 25.42
C PHE A 526 23.10 -0.17 24.99
N ASP A 527 23.73 -1.15 25.61
CA ASP A 527 23.56 -2.58 25.31
C ASP A 527 22.08 -3.05 25.42
N ARG A 528 21.23 -2.25 26.09
CA ARG A 528 19.79 -2.53 26.29
C ARG A 528 18.84 -1.78 25.36
N ILE A 529 19.33 -0.84 24.54
CA ILE A 529 18.53 -0.17 23.52
C ILE A 529 18.65 -1.01 22.24
N GLY A 530 18.00 -2.19 22.17
CA GLY A 530 18.06 -3.03 20.97
C GLY A 530 17.65 -4.50 21.12
N ARG A 531 17.84 -5.27 20.04
CA ARG A 531 17.66 -6.74 20.00
C ARG A 531 18.63 -7.41 20.98
N ILE A 532 18.20 -8.53 21.56
CA ILE A 532 19.07 -9.43 22.33
C ILE A 532 20.26 -9.82 21.45
N VAL A 533 21.45 -9.37 21.81
CA VAL A 533 22.71 -9.80 21.21
C VAL A 533 23.31 -10.88 22.11
N PRO A 534 23.87 -11.96 21.55
CA PRO A 534 24.59 -12.94 22.35
C PRO A 534 25.81 -12.26 22.99
N HIS A 535 25.88 -12.34 24.32
CA HIS A 535 27.03 -11.88 25.09
C HIS A 535 27.73 -13.09 25.70
N GLY A 536 29.05 -13.01 25.89
CA GLY A 536 29.77 -13.99 26.68
C GLY A 536 29.26 -14.00 28.12
N ASN A 537 29.33 -15.15 28.78
CA ASN A 537 28.88 -15.33 30.17
C ASN A 537 29.61 -14.40 31.16
N ASP A 538 30.79 -13.92 30.78
CA ASP A 538 31.65 -13.06 31.60
C ASP A 538 31.37 -11.56 31.37
N PHE A 539 30.46 -11.21 30.46
CA PHE A 539 30.05 -9.81 30.28
C PHE A 539 29.03 -9.40 31.35
N ARG A 540 29.27 -8.25 31.99
CA ARG A 540 28.37 -7.64 32.98
C ARG A 540 28.05 -6.21 32.55
N SER A 541 26.82 -5.98 32.11
CA SER A 541 26.35 -4.63 31.78
C SER A 541 25.93 -3.89 33.05
N ILE A 542 26.59 -2.78 33.34
CA ILE A 542 26.31 -1.90 34.49
C ILE A 542 25.44 -0.68 34.11
N GLY A 543 24.94 -0.64 32.87
CA GLY A 543 24.14 0.45 32.34
C GLY A 543 24.96 1.62 31.81
N SER A 544 24.26 2.67 31.36
CA SER A 544 24.82 3.87 30.73
C SER A 544 24.59 5.10 31.60
N HIS A 545 25.64 5.91 31.82
CA HIS A 545 25.55 7.11 32.65
C HIS A 545 25.21 8.36 31.81
N CYS A 546 24.07 9.01 32.05
CA CYS A 546 23.86 10.38 31.58
C CYS A 546 24.54 11.34 32.56
N GLY A 547 25.55 12.06 32.08
CA GLY A 547 26.28 13.05 32.87
C GLY A 547 25.39 14.22 33.33
N LYS A 548 25.93 15.09 34.20
CA LYS A 548 25.25 16.35 34.52
C LYS A 548 25.08 17.19 33.25
N ILE A 549 23.86 17.67 33.02
CA ILE A 549 23.52 18.55 31.91
C ILE A 549 24.27 19.89 32.10
N PRO A 550 25.19 20.27 31.18
CA PRO A 550 25.87 21.55 31.26
C PRO A 550 24.97 22.72 30.81
N SER A 551 25.18 23.91 31.38
CA SER A 551 24.56 25.15 30.89
C SER A 551 25.12 25.52 29.51
N LEU A 552 24.24 25.95 28.60
CA LEU A 552 24.66 26.57 27.35
C LEU A 552 25.06 28.02 27.63
N GLU A 553 26.25 28.44 27.20
CA GLU A 553 26.82 29.75 27.49
C GLU A 553 27.38 30.41 26.22
N GLY A 554 27.59 31.73 26.29
CA GLY A 554 28.22 32.53 25.23
C GLY A 554 27.41 32.59 23.94
N GLU A 555 28.12 32.69 22.80
CA GLU A 555 27.52 32.98 21.50
C GLU A 555 26.44 31.98 21.04
N PHE A 556 26.51 30.73 21.49
CA PHE A 556 25.51 29.73 21.13
C PHE A 556 24.21 29.97 21.87
N LYS A 557 24.28 30.38 23.15
CA LYS A 557 23.10 30.76 23.92
C LYS A 557 22.40 31.95 23.27
N ASP A 558 23.16 33.00 22.99
CA ASP A 558 22.62 34.22 22.37
C ASP A 558 21.99 33.93 20.99
N PHE A 559 22.58 33.02 20.21
CA PHE A 559 22.05 32.65 18.90
C PHE A 559 20.73 31.85 18.99
N VAL A 560 20.61 30.93 19.94
CA VAL A 560 19.44 30.01 20.04
C VAL A 560 18.28 30.57 20.86
N GLU A 561 18.53 31.58 21.70
CA GLU A 561 17.51 32.25 22.50
C GLU A 561 16.75 33.35 21.74
N ASP A 562 16.90 33.44 20.41
CA ASP A 562 16.08 34.31 19.57
C ASP A 562 14.58 34.03 19.78
N GLU A 563 13.86 35.06 20.22
CA GLU A 563 12.43 35.00 20.51
C GLU A 563 11.59 34.80 19.24
N ASN A 564 12.08 35.27 18.09
CA ASN A 564 11.39 35.12 16.81
C ASN A 564 11.54 33.71 16.21
N SER A 565 12.38 32.86 16.81
CA SER A 565 12.59 31.50 16.35
C SER A 565 11.69 30.49 17.06
N LYS A 566 11.07 29.60 16.26
CA LYS A 566 10.30 28.44 16.73
C LYS A 566 11.16 27.44 17.52
N GLY A 567 12.48 27.45 17.31
CA GLY A 567 13.42 26.62 18.03
C GLY A 567 14.74 26.44 17.28
N THR A 568 15.55 25.50 17.74
CA THR A 568 16.88 25.23 17.20
C THR A 568 16.95 23.84 16.58
N ILE A 569 17.52 23.78 15.38
CA ILE A 569 17.89 22.55 14.68
C ILE A 569 19.39 22.43 14.78
N TYR A 570 19.87 21.34 15.37
CA TYR A 570 21.30 21.05 15.42
C TYR A 570 21.68 19.96 14.42
N LEU A 571 22.79 20.11 13.73
CA LEU A 571 23.30 19.11 12.78
C LEU A 571 24.76 18.76 13.11
N ALA A 572 25.06 17.46 13.24
CA ALA A 572 26.45 16.99 13.41
C ALA A 572 26.69 15.59 12.83
N PHE A 573 27.70 15.52 11.96
CA PHE A 573 28.10 14.31 11.23
C PHE A 573 29.43 13.71 11.73
N GLY A 574 29.88 14.13 12.92
CA GLY A 574 31.12 13.67 13.52
C GLY A 574 32.37 14.24 12.83
N SER A 575 33.55 13.82 13.30
CA SER A 575 34.84 14.33 12.82
C SER A 575 35.44 13.50 11.68
N ILE A 576 34.88 12.34 11.38
CA ILE A 576 35.38 11.43 10.32
C ILE A 576 34.80 11.80 8.96
N LEU A 577 33.52 12.17 8.90
CA LEU A 577 32.87 12.52 7.66
C LEU A 577 33.42 13.83 7.12
N ASP A 578 33.83 13.78 5.86
CA ASP A 578 34.38 14.92 5.13
C ASP A 578 33.37 15.40 4.10
N PHE A 579 32.80 16.59 4.34
CA PHE A 579 31.89 17.20 3.39
C PHE A 579 32.58 17.55 2.07
N ASP A 580 33.92 17.60 2.00
CA ASP A 580 34.67 17.74 0.74
C ASP A 580 34.55 16.53 -0.19
N ASN A 581 34.06 15.38 0.31
CA ASN A 581 33.83 14.15 -0.47
C ASN A 581 32.35 13.73 -0.56
N CYS A 582 31.43 14.52 -0.01
CA CYS A 582 29.99 14.28 -0.09
C CYS A 582 29.47 14.34 -1.54
N PRO A 583 28.64 13.39 -2.02
CA PRO A 583 28.05 13.45 -3.36
C PRO A 583 27.29 14.76 -3.59
N GLU A 584 27.38 15.31 -4.80
CA GLU A 584 26.83 16.64 -5.12
C GLU A 584 25.32 16.73 -4.85
N PHE A 585 24.56 15.69 -5.19
CA PHE A 585 23.12 15.67 -4.93
C PHE A 585 22.77 15.71 -3.43
N VAL A 586 23.53 14.99 -2.58
CA VAL A 586 23.35 14.98 -1.12
C VAL A 586 23.71 16.35 -0.55
N PHE A 587 24.84 16.91 -0.99
CA PHE A 587 25.30 18.24 -0.59
C PHE A 587 24.25 19.29 -0.94
N ASN A 588 23.80 19.35 -2.19
CA ASN A 588 22.80 20.31 -2.65
C ASN A 588 21.46 20.14 -1.94
N ALA A 589 20.98 18.90 -1.76
CA ALA A 589 19.75 18.63 -1.03
C ALA A 589 19.82 19.15 0.41
N LEU A 590 20.90 18.85 1.14
CA LEU A 590 21.08 19.25 2.54
C LEU A 590 21.11 20.77 2.69
N PHE A 591 22.01 21.46 1.99
CA PHE A 591 22.16 22.91 2.16
C PHE A 591 20.95 23.69 1.62
N SER A 592 20.28 23.18 0.58
CA SER A 592 19.02 23.78 0.11
C SER A 592 17.90 23.65 1.15
N ALA A 593 17.82 22.50 1.84
CA ALA A 593 16.82 22.31 2.89
C ALA A 593 17.09 23.20 4.11
N LEU A 594 18.36 23.36 4.52
CA LEU A 594 18.72 24.25 5.64
C LEU A 594 18.25 25.70 5.43
N ASN A 595 18.33 26.19 4.19
CA ASN A 595 17.87 27.52 3.82
C ASN A 595 16.35 27.72 3.88
N GLU A 596 15.56 26.64 3.89
CA GLU A 596 14.10 26.72 4.02
C GLU A 596 13.62 26.83 5.47
N PHE A 597 14.43 26.38 6.44
CA PHE A 597 14.06 26.42 7.86
C PHE A 597 14.20 27.82 8.48
N ARG A 598 13.68 28.86 7.81
CA ARG A 598 13.79 30.28 8.22
C ARG A 598 13.15 30.58 9.57
N ASP A 599 12.15 29.79 9.96
CA ASP A 599 11.48 29.92 11.26
C ASP A 599 12.33 29.36 12.42
N TYR A 600 13.42 28.65 12.11
CA TYR A 600 14.29 27.99 13.09
C TYR A 600 15.70 28.58 13.05
N LYS A 601 16.40 28.52 14.18
CA LYS A 601 17.85 28.71 14.21
C LYS A 601 18.52 27.38 13.87
N VAL A 602 19.38 27.38 12.87
CA VAL A 602 20.10 26.18 12.45
C VAL A 602 21.54 26.30 12.92
N VAL A 603 22.01 25.34 13.70
CA VAL A 603 23.43 25.21 14.07
C VAL A 603 23.98 23.95 13.42
N MET A 604 25.02 24.07 12.61
CA MET A 604 25.66 22.93 11.98
C MET A 604 27.14 22.86 12.33
N SER A 605 27.55 21.72 12.89
CA SER A 605 28.95 21.43 13.14
C SER A 605 29.57 20.72 11.94
N MET A 606 30.50 21.38 11.25
CA MET A 606 31.27 20.78 10.15
C MET A 606 32.66 21.39 10.04
N LYS A 607 33.61 20.60 9.53
CA LYS A 607 34.94 21.12 9.19
C LYS A 607 34.86 22.12 8.04
N PRO A 608 35.73 23.14 8.00
CA PRO A 608 35.83 24.03 6.84
C PRO A 608 36.09 23.23 5.57
N LEU A 609 35.35 23.54 4.51
CA LEU A 609 35.56 22.95 3.19
C LEU A 609 36.89 23.41 2.60
N LYS A 610 37.62 22.50 1.97
CA LYS A 610 38.92 22.74 1.32
C LYS A 610 38.82 22.79 -0.19
N ASN A 611 37.97 21.95 -0.77
CA ASN A 611 37.92 21.68 -2.22
C ASN A 611 36.59 22.12 -2.87
N ARG A 612 35.68 22.71 -2.09
CA ARG A 612 34.35 23.14 -2.54
C ARG A 612 33.90 24.38 -1.77
N THR A 613 33.10 25.22 -2.40
CA THR A 613 32.55 26.42 -1.78
C THR A 613 31.20 26.12 -1.13
N LEU A 614 30.95 26.71 0.04
CA LEU A 614 29.61 26.68 0.62
C LEU A 614 28.63 27.45 -0.30
N PRO A 615 27.40 26.94 -0.49
CA PRO A 615 26.35 27.70 -1.16
C PRO A 615 25.95 28.90 -0.28
N PHE A 616 25.15 29.81 -0.84
CA PHE A 616 24.59 30.93 -0.07
C PHE A 616 23.81 30.40 1.14
N MET A 617 24.12 30.92 2.33
CA MET A 617 23.47 30.55 3.59
C MET A 617 22.82 31.79 4.20
N ASN A 618 21.55 31.67 4.57
CA ASN A 618 20.82 32.73 5.26
C ASN A 618 21.34 32.91 6.71
N ASP A 619 21.09 34.10 7.27
CA ASP A 619 21.60 34.53 8.59
C ASP A 619 21.03 33.72 9.78
N HIS A 620 19.95 32.95 9.57
CA HIS A 620 19.41 32.02 10.58
C HIS A 620 20.25 30.74 10.74
N ILE A 621 21.33 30.60 9.97
CA ILE A 621 22.18 29.40 9.93
C ILE A 621 23.59 29.72 10.40
N LYS A 622 24.04 29.04 11.45
CA LYS A 622 25.40 29.14 12.00
C LYS A 622 26.16 27.85 11.72
N ILE A 623 27.19 27.93 10.88
CA ILE A 623 28.11 26.83 10.56
C ILE A 623 29.43 27.06 11.31
N THR A 624 29.91 26.05 12.04
CA THR A 624 31.14 26.15 12.83
C THR A 624 31.84 24.80 12.97
N PRO A 625 33.17 24.73 13.08
CA PRO A 625 33.89 23.48 13.34
C PRO A 625 33.62 22.87 14.72
N TRP A 626 33.13 23.65 15.69
CA TRP A 626 32.95 23.18 17.07
C TRP A 626 31.70 23.76 17.72
N VAL A 627 30.99 22.93 18.48
CA VAL A 627 29.76 23.28 19.22
C VAL A 627 29.77 22.53 20.56
N PRO A 628 29.33 23.16 21.67
CA PRO A 628 29.10 22.45 22.94
C PRO A 628 27.86 21.55 22.83
N GLN A 629 27.98 20.44 22.08
CA GLN A 629 26.88 19.60 21.62
C GLN A 629 25.92 19.20 22.75
N TYR A 630 26.42 18.64 23.86
CA TYR A 630 25.53 18.18 24.93
C TYR A 630 24.76 19.33 25.62
N ALA A 631 25.38 20.51 25.76
CA ALA A 631 24.71 21.71 26.29
C ALA A 631 23.64 22.22 25.32
N LEU A 632 23.96 22.24 24.03
CA LEU A 632 23.05 22.69 22.98
C LEU A 632 21.85 21.74 22.86
N LEU A 633 22.08 20.43 22.81
CA LEU A 633 21.03 19.41 22.76
C LEU A 633 20.11 19.49 23.98
N SER A 634 20.68 19.74 25.16
CA SER A 634 19.91 19.88 26.41
C SER A 634 19.21 21.23 26.58
N HIS A 635 19.42 22.17 25.65
CA HIS A 635 18.78 23.48 25.71
C HIS A 635 17.30 23.38 25.31
N ARG A 636 16.41 24.03 26.06
CA ARG A 636 14.94 23.97 25.88
C ARG A 636 14.44 24.36 24.49
N LYS A 637 15.20 25.19 23.77
CA LYS A 637 14.86 25.63 22.40
C LYS A 637 15.26 24.62 21.35
N THR A 638 16.11 23.64 21.64
CA THR A 638 16.52 22.62 20.67
C THR A 638 15.41 21.62 20.43
N LYS A 639 14.93 21.57 19.19
CA LYS A 639 13.77 20.76 18.77
C LYS A 639 14.16 19.50 18.05
N LEU A 640 15.29 19.52 17.33
CA LEU A 640 15.71 18.38 16.54
C LEU A 640 17.23 18.32 16.43
N PHE A 641 17.75 17.11 16.44
CA PHE A 641 19.14 16.81 16.13
C PHE A 641 19.25 15.96 14.86
N MET A 642 19.91 16.46 13.80
CA MET A 642 20.26 15.65 12.65
C MET A 642 21.66 15.05 12.82
N SER A 643 21.77 13.73 12.73
CA SER A 643 23.04 13.04 12.96
C SER A 643 23.25 11.84 12.05
N HIS A 644 24.50 11.53 11.75
CA HIS A 644 24.86 10.24 11.17
C HIS A 644 24.56 9.05 12.10
N GLY A 645 24.35 9.26 13.41
CA GLY A 645 23.98 8.21 14.34
C GLY A 645 25.15 7.46 14.98
N GLY A 646 26.31 8.09 15.11
CA GLY A 646 27.40 7.57 15.93
C GLY A 646 27.00 7.43 17.41
N LEU A 647 27.56 6.42 18.09
CA LEU A 647 27.15 6.02 19.45
C LEU A 647 27.13 7.17 20.47
N LYS A 648 28.18 8.02 20.48
CA LYS A 648 28.27 9.17 21.39
C LYS A 648 27.19 10.22 21.14
N SER A 649 26.96 10.59 19.88
CA SER A 649 25.94 11.59 19.52
C SER A 649 24.53 11.08 19.83
N PHE A 650 24.26 9.81 19.56
CA PHE A 650 22.98 9.21 19.92
C PHE A 650 22.77 9.17 21.43
N LYS A 651 23.83 8.91 22.21
CA LYS A 651 23.80 9.00 23.68
C LYS A 651 23.44 10.38 24.19
N GLU A 652 24.12 11.40 23.69
CA GLU A 652 23.87 12.76 24.13
C GLU A 652 22.42 13.17 23.81
N ALA A 653 21.89 12.77 22.66
CA ALA A 653 20.50 12.99 22.27
C ALA A 653 19.48 12.28 23.18
N LEU A 654 19.75 11.02 23.55
CA LEU A 654 18.94 10.27 24.52
C LEU A 654 18.95 10.95 25.89
N CYS A 655 20.12 11.34 26.38
CA CYS A 655 20.28 11.98 27.68
C CYS A 655 19.67 13.39 27.72
N SER A 656 19.68 14.12 26.60
CA SER A 656 19.03 15.43 26.46
C SER A 656 17.54 15.35 26.11
N LYS A 657 17.03 14.14 25.79
CA LYS A 657 15.68 13.91 25.29
C LYS A 657 15.39 14.70 24.00
N THR A 658 16.37 14.82 23.13
CA THR A 658 16.22 15.50 21.84
C THR A 658 15.89 14.48 20.76
N PRO A 659 14.78 14.66 20.00
CA PRO A 659 14.47 13.83 18.85
C PRO A 659 15.60 13.85 17.80
N VAL A 660 15.81 12.71 17.14
CA VAL A 660 16.93 12.57 16.19
C VAL A 660 16.46 12.22 14.79
N LEU A 661 16.90 13.00 13.80
CA LEU A 661 16.78 12.68 12.38
C LEU A 661 18.10 12.07 11.89
N PHE A 662 18.10 10.77 11.63
CA PHE A 662 19.31 10.06 11.25
C PHE A 662 19.57 10.14 9.74
N LEU A 663 20.83 10.32 9.35
CA LEU A 663 21.30 10.06 7.98
C LEU A 663 22.51 9.13 8.07
N PRO A 664 22.28 7.81 8.25
CA PRO A 664 23.35 6.84 8.49
C PRO A 664 24.27 6.74 7.28
N VAL A 665 25.59 6.75 7.49
CA VAL A 665 26.57 6.65 6.40
C VAL A 665 27.26 5.28 6.37
N PHE A 666 27.70 4.74 7.51
CA PHE A 666 28.37 3.42 7.59
C PHE A 666 28.36 2.83 9.02
N ALA A 667 28.84 1.59 9.18
CA ALA A 667 28.99 0.89 10.47
C ALA A 667 27.70 0.76 11.29
N GLU A 668 27.75 0.94 12.61
CA GLU A 668 26.65 0.73 13.56
C GLU A 668 25.56 1.81 13.49
N GLN A 669 25.76 2.85 12.70
CA GLN A 669 24.89 4.02 12.57
C GLN A 669 23.46 3.66 12.16
N GLY A 670 23.29 2.74 11.20
CA GLY A 670 21.96 2.29 10.78
C GLY A 670 21.24 1.49 11.86
N LEU A 671 21.98 0.71 12.65
CA LEU A 671 21.43 -0.01 13.81
C LEU A 671 20.93 0.98 14.87
N ASN A 672 21.70 2.03 15.17
CA ASN A 672 21.29 3.08 16.11
C ASN A 672 20.02 3.80 15.63
N ALA A 673 19.98 4.19 14.35
CA ALA A 673 18.80 4.82 13.75
C ALA A 673 17.55 3.93 13.86
N ARG A 674 17.68 2.63 13.57
CA ARG A 674 16.58 1.68 13.74
C ARG A 674 16.10 1.59 15.18
N ASN A 675 17.03 1.52 16.14
CA ASN A 675 16.66 1.43 17.55
C ASN A 675 15.92 2.70 18.00
N ALA A 676 16.32 3.88 17.53
CA ALA A 676 15.62 5.13 17.78
C ALA A 676 14.20 5.15 17.19
N ILE A 677 14.04 4.71 15.93
CA ILE A 677 12.72 4.62 15.27
C ILE A 677 11.80 3.67 16.04
N ARG A 678 12.31 2.50 16.44
CA ARG A 678 11.52 1.51 17.21
C ARG A 678 11.04 2.05 18.55
N LEU A 679 11.86 2.89 19.20
CA LEU A 679 11.52 3.52 20.46
C LEU A 679 10.66 4.77 20.29
N GLY A 680 10.36 5.19 19.05
CA GLY A 680 9.59 6.39 18.77
C GLY A 680 10.30 7.67 19.20
N ILE A 681 11.64 7.72 19.08
CA ILE A 681 12.48 8.87 19.51
C ILE A 681 13.31 9.44 18.34
N GLY A 682 13.03 9.03 17.11
CA GLY A 682 13.71 9.54 15.92
C GLY A 682 13.19 8.95 14.62
N SER A 683 13.60 9.54 13.50
CA SER A 683 13.34 9.06 12.14
C SER A 683 14.66 8.99 11.34
N ALA A 684 14.64 8.49 10.10
CA ALA A 684 15.86 8.34 9.32
C ALA A 684 15.64 8.60 7.82
N LEU A 685 16.68 9.15 7.18
CA LEU A 685 16.77 9.48 5.77
C LEU A 685 17.61 8.46 5.00
N ASN A 686 17.26 8.24 3.73
CA ASN A 686 18.02 7.39 2.82
C ASN A 686 19.10 8.20 2.08
N LYS A 687 20.38 7.88 2.32
CA LYS A 687 21.53 8.61 1.75
C LYS A 687 21.65 8.54 0.22
N TYR A 688 21.07 7.53 -0.44
CA TYR A 688 21.19 7.38 -1.90
C TYR A 688 20.07 8.07 -2.68
N THR A 689 18.94 8.33 -2.04
CA THR A 689 17.76 8.92 -2.70
C THR A 689 17.36 10.26 -2.10
N ILE A 690 18.20 10.82 -1.22
CA ILE A 690 17.88 12.03 -0.45
C ILE A 690 17.59 13.22 -1.37
N THR A 691 16.45 13.86 -1.15
CA THR A 691 16.07 15.13 -1.77
C THR A 691 15.83 16.19 -0.70
N LYS A 692 15.87 17.46 -1.12
CA LYS A 692 15.53 18.60 -0.26
C LYS A 692 14.14 18.43 0.38
N ASP A 693 13.14 18.09 -0.41
CA ASP A 693 11.75 17.95 0.05
C ASP A 693 11.59 16.81 1.06
N GLN A 694 12.37 15.73 0.92
CA GLN A 694 12.39 14.65 1.91
C GLN A 694 12.98 15.11 3.24
N ILE A 695 14.06 15.91 3.22
CA ILE A 695 14.66 16.46 4.45
C ILE A 695 13.65 17.37 5.15
N VAL A 696 12.98 18.26 4.42
CA VAL A 696 11.96 19.18 4.97
C VAL A 696 10.77 18.42 5.54
N ARG A 697 10.30 17.38 4.85
CA ARG A 697 9.20 16.53 5.30
C ARG A 697 9.56 15.78 6.59
N GLU A 698 10.70 15.09 6.60
CA GLU A 698 11.15 14.32 7.78
C GLU A 698 11.52 15.23 8.95
N PHE A 699 11.99 16.45 8.68
CA PHE A 699 12.17 17.48 9.69
C PHE A 699 10.86 17.80 10.40
N ASN A 700 9.83 18.16 9.63
CA ASN A 700 8.52 18.50 10.18
C ASN A 700 7.99 17.34 11.01
N ARG A 701 8.07 16.11 10.49
CA ARG A 701 7.67 14.90 11.20
C ARG A 701 8.44 14.68 12.52
N ALA A 702 9.76 14.76 12.49
CA ALA A 702 10.60 14.47 13.65
C ALA A 702 10.53 15.55 14.74
N SER A 703 10.10 16.77 14.39
CA SER A 703 9.90 17.86 15.35
C SER A 703 8.65 17.70 16.24
N PHE A 704 7.76 16.75 15.92
CA PHE A 704 6.56 16.40 16.70
C PHE A 704 6.71 15.12 17.54
N ILE A 705 7.88 14.45 17.46
CA ILE A 705 8.27 13.31 18.31
C ILE A 705 8.74 13.85 19.66
#